data_AF-A0A2N2Y403-F1
#
_entry.id   AF-A0A2N2Y403-F1
#
_cell.length_a   1.000
_cell.length_b   1.000
_cell.length_c   1.000
_cell.angle_alpha   90.00
_cell.angle_beta   90.00
_cell.angle_gamma   90.00
#
_symmetry.space_group_name_H-M   'P 1'
#
loop_
_entity.id
_entity.type
_entity.pdbx_description
1 polymer ?
#
loop_
_entity_poly.entity_id
_entity_poly.type
_entity_poly.pdbx_seq_one_letter_code
_entity_poly.pdbx_strand_id
1 'polypeptide(L)'
;MDAKNAWEISTGNPNLKIAVLDGGVILNHEDLVDNLIYGHDATVVQYYDPDLHGGPSFDDEHGTEVAGVIVASNNNTGIIGIAHTSKVFPIRIGKPRIDNDMDSWYTQDSWIIAGLEAAISNDCSVINCSFHHDESIAINYTIDYVVSLARNGKGIPIVCSAGNQKQNDDDDDIYLGHFVEYPAIHQYTIAVGGITKSSLLVEFRFGRGLDLIAPATEIRTSSHEWTSNVNIYKDKNGTSFSAPMVTATIALMLSVNPNLSNTQIKEILFTSTNKLTCSYSESGYNTTELREYGTWNWTTGYGLLNTHAAVVNTFFYGKTVEGDNGIYLCDEAIYTISDLDLPEWVDQVFWSVSDNLQIIEKITPFSIKVKATGIGNGTVTYNIVHNNYTKKIIKEVDINSIDNVSYNSYEFEGSQSIASNCIISGKNIVKENCTLTITSQIQCTPNASLIVKPGGKLIVNGGDLTNYCEDFQWQGIVVEGNSNSTQAGYNPNQGIFIMNNGVISNAKFGVRVGDELTNHNSGGIITFSNSSFINNRVSISMAPYNNIFNNGELMNRSSITNCNFLTNNDFFVDQTHFFCHVYLKGINGVIFSGCSFNSTMTIPQNTPFYVSFPNTGIRSINSRFTVKPTCNSALFLGEVCDEANITHSSIFSGLNYGIVASSSGNFSNIEIKSTEFINNDYGIYISGVNNPKILKNRFIISKESQNITNKPVGLYLQNSTGFRIEENQFYNNSISLLDKIGLTIKNSREDNNIVYKNKFENLTIGQLFLGFNYNNLNTTDEAEGLVTICNENYLNTQYDIHVEPILSQKYTGINPFQTYLIKYEDEKLKSGANNKFSNPDDIDLQYNNEGIFINYYYNTNIAEYQPTKYFGIQPMEAVYENLCPSKINGLYPLVINSELTSITLEYANLKYNYNQLIDAGNTEELIKLIQDEWSEDIWGLRTELLGQSPYLSQEAILSVAEENLLPPALLLEICIANPDATKDEGFLEKLRCCIPTPLPEYMINLIKASWENKTLRTDMEEQLSAFKTYKDELFNYLTEIMLSDTIYDYSNIINHLGTRGSYSDYLSMAEIAINQDDFDQANLYLDILENNSEKLSEEEALEIASFRDYIAIRESLFLDSTTIYQLDSTQIASLETYASSNNYRGAILA
;
A
#
# COMPACT_ATOMS: atom_id res chain seq x y z
N MET A 1 16.40 -34.78 1.48
CA MET A 1 17.87 -34.86 1.50
C MET A 1 18.57 -33.99 0.45
N ASP A 2 17.94 -33.68 -0.68
CA ASP A 2 18.43 -32.64 -1.61
C ASP A 2 19.86 -32.83 -2.15
N ALA A 3 20.20 -34.02 -2.64
CA ALA A 3 21.54 -34.28 -3.19
C ALA A 3 21.79 -33.60 -4.56
N LYS A 4 20.73 -33.31 -5.34
CA LYS A 4 20.87 -32.69 -6.67
C LYS A 4 21.45 -31.29 -6.60
N ASN A 5 20.94 -30.45 -5.70
CA ASN A 5 21.47 -29.11 -5.49
C ASN A 5 22.90 -29.16 -4.94
N ALA A 6 23.24 -30.17 -4.12
CA ALA A 6 24.61 -30.36 -3.66
C ALA A 6 25.61 -30.63 -4.81
N TRP A 7 25.17 -31.29 -5.89
CA TRP A 7 26.00 -31.60 -7.06
C TRP A 7 26.40 -30.38 -7.89
N GLU A 8 25.68 -29.26 -7.76
CA GLU A 8 26.09 -27.99 -8.36
C GLU A 8 27.34 -27.41 -7.67
N ILE A 9 27.61 -27.86 -6.43
CA ILE A 9 28.79 -27.46 -5.63
C ILE A 9 29.89 -28.51 -5.74
N SER A 10 29.55 -29.79 -5.55
CA SER A 10 30.50 -30.90 -5.60
C SER A 10 29.79 -32.23 -5.88
N THR A 11 30.39 -33.03 -6.76
CA THR A 11 29.96 -34.39 -7.08
C THR A 11 30.86 -35.46 -6.44
N GLY A 12 31.81 -35.05 -5.60
CA GLY A 12 32.83 -35.91 -5.00
C GLY A 12 34.26 -35.52 -5.43
N ASN A 13 35.24 -36.31 -5.01
CA ASN A 13 36.64 -36.09 -5.35
C ASN A 13 37.31 -37.44 -5.68
N PRO A 14 37.88 -37.61 -6.89
CA PRO A 14 38.47 -38.89 -7.30
C PRO A 14 39.69 -39.32 -6.48
N ASN A 15 40.27 -38.43 -5.67
CA ASN A 15 41.35 -38.75 -4.74
C ASN A 15 40.84 -39.13 -3.33
N LEU A 16 39.54 -38.96 -3.06
CA LEU A 16 38.92 -39.30 -1.79
C LEU A 16 38.48 -40.77 -1.82
N LYS A 17 38.98 -41.54 -0.86
CA LYS A 17 38.67 -42.96 -0.70
C LYS A 17 37.66 -43.16 0.44
N ILE A 18 36.62 -43.94 0.19
CA ILE A 18 35.55 -44.27 1.13
C ILE A 18 35.66 -45.76 1.43
N ALA A 19 35.90 -46.13 2.69
CA ALA A 19 35.95 -47.53 3.07
C ALA A 19 34.52 -48.07 3.24
N VAL A 20 34.20 -49.15 2.55
CA VAL A 20 32.92 -49.86 2.73
C VAL A 20 33.23 -51.19 3.41
N LEU A 21 33.01 -51.25 4.73
CA LEU A 21 33.17 -52.47 5.52
C LEU A 21 31.86 -53.26 5.45
N ASP A 22 31.86 -54.31 4.65
CA ASP A 22 30.66 -55.09 4.36
C ASP A 22 31.03 -56.53 3.93
N GLY A 23 30.11 -57.25 3.28
CA GLY A 23 30.32 -58.56 2.67
C GLY A 23 31.25 -58.59 1.44
N GLY A 24 31.69 -57.42 0.99
CA GLY A 24 32.50 -57.19 -0.22
C GLY A 24 31.68 -56.58 -1.37
N VAL A 25 32.36 -56.15 -2.44
CA VAL A 25 31.75 -55.39 -3.55
C VAL A 25 32.12 -55.99 -4.90
N ILE A 26 31.14 -56.24 -5.77
CA ILE A 26 31.42 -56.73 -7.12
C ILE A 26 32.22 -55.66 -7.90
N LEU A 27 33.37 -56.06 -8.45
CA LEU A 27 34.36 -55.08 -8.94
C LEU A 27 34.14 -54.64 -10.40
N ASN A 28 33.22 -55.28 -11.13
CA ASN A 28 33.01 -55.07 -12.56
C ASN A 28 31.57 -54.66 -12.94
N HIS A 29 30.77 -54.19 -11.97
CA HIS A 29 29.45 -53.62 -12.25
C HIS A 29 29.60 -52.30 -13.04
N GLU A 30 28.79 -52.10 -14.09
CA GLU A 30 28.92 -50.97 -15.03
C GLU A 30 28.88 -49.59 -14.37
N ASP A 31 28.03 -49.39 -13.36
CA ASP A 31 28.00 -48.12 -12.61
C ASP A 31 29.11 -47.97 -11.55
N LEU A 32 29.79 -49.05 -11.14
CA LEU A 32 30.76 -48.99 -10.04
C LEU A 32 32.21 -49.07 -10.49
N VAL A 33 32.48 -49.74 -11.61
CA VAL A 33 33.85 -50.09 -12.04
C VAL A 33 34.78 -48.89 -12.12
N ASP A 34 34.29 -47.73 -12.57
CA ASP A 34 35.10 -46.52 -12.68
C ASP A 34 35.40 -45.87 -11.32
N ASN A 35 34.59 -46.16 -10.30
CA ASN A 35 34.67 -45.57 -8.96
C ASN A 35 35.10 -46.57 -7.88
N LEU A 36 35.49 -47.79 -8.24
CA LEU A 36 36.09 -48.76 -7.33
C LEU A 36 37.62 -48.75 -7.45
N ILE A 37 38.29 -48.91 -6.31
CA ILE A 37 39.72 -49.20 -6.24
C ILE A 37 39.94 -50.58 -5.62
N TYR A 38 41.10 -51.18 -5.86
CA TYR A 38 41.43 -52.49 -5.28
C TYR A 38 41.33 -52.45 -3.75
N GLY A 39 40.48 -53.32 -3.20
CA GLY A 39 40.13 -53.36 -1.79
C GLY A 39 40.92 -54.35 -0.95
N HIS A 40 40.37 -54.71 0.21
CA HIS A 40 40.97 -55.59 1.21
C HIS A 40 39.99 -56.69 1.63
N ASP A 41 40.46 -57.93 1.76
CA ASP A 41 39.69 -59.02 2.38
C ASP A 41 40.27 -59.31 3.77
N ALA A 42 39.56 -58.85 4.80
CA ALA A 42 39.96 -59.01 6.20
C ALA A 42 39.72 -60.44 6.73
N THR A 43 39.05 -61.30 5.96
CA THR A 43 38.56 -62.60 6.43
C THR A 43 39.55 -63.76 6.21
N VAL A 44 40.74 -63.46 5.67
CA VAL A 44 41.72 -64.46 5.25
C VAL A 44 43.03 -64.28 6.01
N VAL A 45 43.28 -65.18 6.97
CA VAL A 45 44.46 -65.12 7.87
C VAL A 45 45.58 -66.10 7.45
N GLN A 46 45.36 -66.99 6.47
CA GLN A 46 46.34 -68.03 6.10
C GLN A 46 46.62 -68.28 4.61
N TYR A 47 45.88 -67.67 3.67
CA TYR A 47 46.16 -67.75 2.23
C TYR A 47 45.75 -66.43 1.58
N TYR A 48 46.64 -65.44 1.51
CA TYR A 48 46.36 -64.21 0.78
C TYR A 48 46.06 -64.58 -0.67
N ASP A 49 44.79 -64.52 -1.07
CA ASP A 49 44.41 -64.57 -2.48
C ASP A 49 44.39 -63.12 -2.97
N PRO A 50 45.48 -62.65 -3.59
CA PRO A 50 45.57 -61.27 -4.03
C PRO A 50 44.49 -60.93 -5.05
N ASP A 51 43.89 -61.91 -5.73
CA ASP A 51 42.94 -61.68 -6.83
C ASP A 51 41.53 -61.29 -6.33
N LEU A 52 41.23 -61.47 -5.03
CA LEU A 52 39.90 -61.15 -4.47
C LEU A 52 39.69 -59.66 -4.22
N HIS A 53 40.72 -58.88 -3.86
CA HIS A 53 40.69 -57.41 -3.72
C HIS A 53 39.43 -56.81 -3.03
N GLY A 54 38.89 -57.45 -1.99
CA GLY A 54 37.66 -56.99 -1.31
C GLY A 54 36.34 -57.30 -2.04
N GLY A 55 36.38 -58.19 -3.04
CA GLY A 55 35.23 -58.71 -3.76
C GLY A 55 34.27 -59.53 -2.89
N PRO A 56 33.02 -59.72 -3.34
CA PRO A 56 31.95 -60.26 -2.51
C PRO A 56 32.11 -61.76 -2.29
N SER A 57 31.46 -62.27 -1.25
CA SER A 57 31.23 -63.71 -1.08
C SER A 57 30.27 -64.27 -2.14
N PHE A 58 30.19 -65.60 -2.23
CA PHE A 58 29.12 -66.27 -2.97
C PHE A 58 27.75 -65.85 -2.40
N ASP A 59 26.80 -65.45 -3.26
CA ASP A 59 25.46 -64.93 -2.92
C ASP A 59 25.43 -63.74 -1.93
N ASP A 60 26.40 -62.82 -2.02
CA ASP A 60 26.44 -61.62 -1.17
C ASP A 60 26.42 -60.34 -2.01
N GLU A 61 25.23 -59.74 -2.17
CA GLU A 61 25.05 -58.49 -2.91
C GLU A 61 25.07 -57.22 -2.07
N HIS A 62 25.01 -57.32 -0.74
CA HIS A 62 24.72 -56.19 0.15
C HIS A 62 25.78 -55.08 0.06
N GLY A 63 27.07 -55.42 0.10
CA GLY A 63 28.14 -54.42 -0.04
C GLY A 63 28.14 -53.71 -1.39
N THR A 64 27.71 -54.39 -2.46
CA THR A 64 27.53 -53.79 -3.80
C THR A 64 26.38 -52.78 -3.78
N GLU A 65 25.29 -53.12 -3.11
CA GLU A 65 24.13 -52.25 -2.93
C GLU A 65 24.45 -51.02 -2.08
N VAL A 66 25.28 -51.17 -1.05
CA VAL A 66 25.81 -50.05 -0.27
C VAL A 66 26.72 -49.18 -1.14
N ALA A 67 27.65 -49.76 -1.91
CA ALA A 67 28.56 -49.02 -2.77
C ALA A 67 27.81 -48.23 -3.88
N GLY A 68 26.72 -48.78 -4.42
CA GLY A 68 25.87 -48.11 -5.40
C GLY A 68 25.26 -46.81 -4.89
N VAL A 69 24.76 -46.78 -3.64
CA VAL A 69 24.23 -45.56 -3.02
C VAL A 69 25.32 -44.48 -2.89
N ILE A 70 26.57 -44.88 -2.64
CA ILE A 70 27.67 -43.95 -2.41
C ILE A 70 28.24 -43.41 -3.75
N VAL A 71 28.66 -44.29 -4.66
CA VAL A 71 29.55 -43.92 -5.79
C VAL A 71 29.12 -44.44 -7.17
N ALA A 72 27.88 -44.90 -7.36
CA ALA A 72 27.42 -45.24 -8.72
C ALA A 72 27.65 -44.05 -9.69
N SER A 73 28.30 -44.32 -10.81
CA SER A 73 28.86 -43.32 -11.71
C SER A 73 27.76 -42.60 -12.49
N ASN A 74 27.95 -41.31 -12.78
CA ASN A 74 27.07 -40.61 -13.72
C ASN A 74 27.52 -40.88 -15.16
N ASN A 75 27.12 -42.04 -15.70
CA ASN A 75 27.56 -42.59 -16.99
C ASN A 75 26.41 -42.73 -18.02
N ASN A 76 25.24 -42.12 -17.75
CA ASN A 76 23.99 -42.26 -18.51
C ASN A 76 23.37 -43.67 -18.50
N THR A 77 23.79 -44.56 -17.61
CA THR A 77 23.17 -45.86 -17.36
C THR A 77 22.72 -45.98 -15.90
N GLY A 78 21.80 -46.91 -15.62
CA GLY A 78 21.46 -47.28 -14.25
C GLY A 78 21.05 -46.15 -13.31
N ILE A 79 21.87 -45.94 -12.27
CA ILE A 79 21.64 -44.99 -11.18
C ILE A 79 22.87 -44.08 -10.98
N ILE A 80 22.71 -43.08 -10.12
CA ILE A 80 23.81 -42.18 -9.74
C ILE A 80 23.93 -42.16 -8.21
N GLY A 81 25.13 -42.42 -7.72
CA GLY A 81 25.48 -42.34 -6.31
C GLY A 81 25.62 -40.89 -5.85
N ILE A 82 25.52 -40.65 -4.55
CA ILE A 82 25.56 -39.30 -4.01
C ILE A 82 26.94 -38.65 -4.18
N ALA A 83 28.03 -39.41 -4.06
CA ALA A 83 29.40 -38.96 -4.28
C ALA A 83 30.01 -39.65 -5.52
N HIS A 84 29.31 -39.57 -6.66
CA HIS A 84 29.57 -40.32 -7.90
C HIS A 84 30.87 -40.01 -8.65
N THR A 85 31.77 -39.22 -8.07
CA THR A 85 33.17 -39.08 -8.57
C THR A 85 34.23 -39.50 -7.55
N SER A 86 33.83 -39.80 -6.31
CA SER A 86 34.70 -40.34 -5.26
C SER A 86 34.99 -41.83 -5.48
N LYS A 87 35.95 -42.38 -4.74
CA LYS A 87 36.34 -43.79 -4.86
C LYS A 87 35.93 -44.62 -3.65
N VAL A 88 35.38 -45.81 -3.87
CA VAL A 88 35.16 -46.79 -2.81
C VAL A 88 36.32 -47.77 -2.74
N PHE A 89 36.85 -47.94 -1.53
CA PHE A 89 37.79 -48.98 -1.13
C PHE A 89 36.99 -50.10 -0.43
N PRO A 90 36.67 -51.20 -1.14
CA PRO A 90 35.84 -52.25 -0.58
C PRO A 90 36.64 -53.06 0.45
N ILE A 91 36.06 -53.27 1.63
CA ILE A 91 36.66 -54.07 2.70
C ILE A 91 35.69 -55.19 3.08
N ARG A 92 36.04 -56.41 2.70
CA ARG A 92 35.25 -57.58 3.07
C ARG A 92 35.59 -58.00 4.50
N ILE A 93 34.58 -57.99 5.37
CA ILE A 93 34.69 -58.37 6.79
C ILE A 93 33.81 -59.58 7.14
N GLY A 94 33.25 -60.27 6.15
CA GLY A 94 32.21 -61.27 6.32
C GLY A 94 32.35 -62.51 5.44
N LYS A 95 31.83 -63.64 5.93
CA LYS A 95 31.64 -64.87 5.15
C LYS A 95 30.22 -65.42 5.29
N PRO A 96 29.69 -66.13 4.29
CA PRO A 96 28.40 -66.79 4.40
C PRO A 96 28.45 -67.88 5.49
N ARG A 97 27.34 -68.05 6.22
CA ARG A 97 27.16 -69.17 7.15
C ARG A 97 26.97 -70.49 6.38
N ILE A 98 27.54 -71.57 6.91
CA ILE A 98 27.54 -72.90 6.25
C ILE A 98 26.35 -73.77 6.70
N ASP A 99 25.58 -73.31 7.69
CA ASP A 99 24.50 -74.04 8.36
C ASP A 99 23.11 -73.66 7.86
N ASN A 100 22.63 -74.26 6.76
CA ASN A 100 21.24 -74.31 6.23
C ASN A 100 20.39 -73.02 6.18
N ASP A 101 20.91 -71.88 6.60
CA ASP A 101 20.27 -70.57 6.62
C ASP A 101 21.05 -69.69 5.63
N MET A 102 20.73 -69.88 4.35
CA MET A 102 21.48 -69.33 3.20
C MET A 102 21.47 -67.79 3.11
N ASP A 103 20.77 -67.09 4.01
CA ASP A 103 20.60 -65.63 4.00
C ASP A 103 21.40 -64.88 5.10
N SER A 104 22.34 -65.53 5.81
CA SER A 104 23.13 -64.87 6.85
C SER A 104 24.65 -64.97 6.64
N TRP A 105 25.32 -63.82 6.62
CA TRP A 105 26.78 -63.75 6.76
C TRP A 105 27.15 -63.64 8.25
N TYR A 106 28.37 -64.06 8.60
CA TYR A 106 28.92 -63.86 9.93
C TYR A 106 30.22 -63.08 9.87
N THR A 107 30.48 -62.33 10.94
CA THR A 107 31.72 -61.60 11.17
C THR A 107 32.28 -61.90 12.57
N GLN A 108 33.46 -61.38 12.88
CA GLN A 108 34.12 -61.53 14.17
C GLN A 108 35.02 -60.32 14.44
N ASP A 109 35.30 -60.06 15.72
CA ASP A 109 36.06 -58.87 16.19
C ASP A 109 37.34 -58.64 15.39
N SER A 110 38.14 -59.68 15.18
CA SER A 110 39.42 -59.58 14.47
C SER A 110 39.29 -59.10 13.01
N TRP A 111 38.18 -59.42 12.33
CA TRP A 111 37.96 -58.99 10.94
C TRP A 111 37.49 -57.54 10.89
N ILE A 112 36.65 -57.11 11.83
CA ILE A 112 36.22 -55.72 11.95
C ILE A 112 37.43 -54.82 12.28
N ILE A 113 38.26 -55.23 13.25
CA ILE A 113 39.48 -54.51 13.62
C ILE A 113 40.44 -54.41 12.44
N ALA A 114 40.74 -55.53 11.76
CA ALA A 114 41.59 -55.52 10.58
C ALA A 114 41.01 -54.65 9.44
N GLY A 115 39.69 -54.62 9.28
CA GLY A 115 39.02 -53.74 8.33
C GLY A 115 39.17 -52.25 8.66
N LEU A 116 39.00 -51.88 9.93
CA LEU A 116 39.23 -50.50 10.40
C LEU A 116 40.70 -50.08 10.23
N GLU A 117 41.65 -50.97 10.54
CA GLU A 117 43.08 -50.74 10.33
C GLU A 117 43.46 -50.63 8.84
N ALA A 118 42.81 -51.43 7.98
CA ALA A 118 42.99 -51.37 6.53
C ALA A 118 42.48 -50.05 5.96
N ALA A 119 41.37 -49.52 6.48
CA ALA A 119 40.87 -48.19 6.09
C ALA A 119 41.87 -47.08 6.44
N ILE A 120 42.49 -47.13 7.62
CA ILE A 120 43.55 -46.18 8.01
C ILE A 120 44.77 -46.32 7.09
N SER A 121 45.27 -47.55 6.92
CA SER A 121 46.49 -47.85 6.17
C SER A 121 46.40 -47.49 4.68
N ASN A 122 45.18 -47.33 4.16
CA ASN A 122 44.92 -46.96 2.76
C ASN A 122 44.45 -45.52 2.59
N ASP A 123 44.58 -44.67 3.61
CA ASP A 123 44.19 -43.26 3.58
C ASP A 123 42.70 -43.03 3.27
N CYS A 124 41.81 -43.90 3.79
CA CYS A 124 40.38 -43.67 3.66
C CYS A 124 39.95 -42.42 4.43
N SER A 125 38.98 -41.70 3.87
CA SER A 125 38.50 -40.41 4.38
C SER A 125 37.21 -40.53 5.18
N VAL A 126 36.40 -41.55 4.90
CA VAL A 126 35.15 -41.89 5.60
C VAL A 126 35.01 -43.40 5.60
N ILE A 127 34.42 -43.97 6.66
CA ILE A 127 34.12 -45.40 6.79
C ILE A 127 32.61 -45.57 6.87
N ASN A 128 32.05 -46.47 6.04
CA ASN A 128 30.67 -46.93 6.13
C ASN A 128 30.61 -48.33 6.76
N CYS A 129 29.74 -48.48 7.75
CA CYS A 129 29.44 -49.73 8.42
C CYS A 129 27.92 -50.01 8.36
N SER A 130 27.47 -50.77 7.37
CA SER A 130 26.07 -51.15 7.20
C SER A 130 25.78 -52.53 7.81
N PHE A 131 26.32 -52.79 9.00
CA PHE A 131 26.24 -54.07 9.70
C PHE A 131 26.08 -53.88 11.20
N HIS A 132 25.78 -54.98 11.90
CA HIS A 132 25.65 -55.03 13.36
C HIS A 132 26.57 -56.10 13.92
N HIS A 133 27.02 -55.92 15.16
CA HIS A 133 27.87 -56.86 15.87
C HIS A 133 27.64 -56.75 17.38
N ASP A 134 28.09 -57.74 18.15
CA ASP A 134 28.08 -57.63 19.60
C ASP A 134 29.13 -56.61 20.08
N GLU A 135 28.85 -55.95 21.20
CA GLU A 135 29.78 -54.96 21.75
C GLU A 135 31.13 -55.60 22.12
N SER A 136 32.22 -54.99 21.65
CA SER A 136 33.57 -55.46 21.90
C SER A 136 34.47 -54.32 22.36
N ILE A 137 35.16 -54.52 23.48
CA ILE A 137 36.13 -53.58 24.03
C ILE A 137 37.24 -53.29 23.00
N ALA A 138 37.69 -54.30 22.26
CA ALA A 138 38.78 -54.14 21.28
C ALA A 138 38.33 -53.33 20.06
N ILE A 139 37.09 -53.52 19.61
CA ILE A 139 36.50 -52.70 18.53
C ILE A 139 36.31 -51.26 19.03
N ASN A 140 35.83 -51.04 20.26
CA ASN A 140 35.71 -49.70 20.86
C ASN A 140 37.05 -48.94 20.86
N TYR A 141 38.13 -49.56 21.34
CA TYR A 141 39.47 -48.94 21.29
C TYR A 141 39.92 -48.60 19.87
N THR A 142 39.57 -49.44 18.90
CA THR A 142 39.93 -49.21 17.49
C THR A 142 39.10 -48.07 16.90
N ILE A 143 37.79 -48.00 17.20
CA ILE A 143 36.93 -46.87 16.83
C ILE A 143 37.48 -45.58 17.42
N ASP A 144 37.80 -45.55 18.71
CA ASP A 144 38.39 -44.39 19.40
C ASP A 144 39.69 -43.94 18.72
N TYR A 145 40.55 -44.87 18.32
CA TYR A 145 41.78 -44.58 17.60
C TYR A 145 41.51 -43.98 16.20
N VAL A 146 40.61 -44.59 15.43
CA VAL A 146 40.25 -44.17 14.07
C VAL A 146 39.67 -42.75 14.07
N VAL A 147 38.74 -42.46 14.97
CA VAL A 147 38.02 -41.18 15.01
C VAL A 147 38.84 -40.04 15.63
N SER A 148 39.93 -40.34 16.35
CA SER A 148 40.76 -39.32 17.04
C SER A 148 42.14 -39.13 16.43
N LEU A 149 42.80 -40.19 15.96
CA LEU A 149 44.21 -40.15 15.55
C LEU A 149 44.45 -40.33 14.05
N ALA A 150 43.52 -40.97 13.33
CA ALA A 150 43.65 -41.13 11.88
C ALA A 150 43.58 -39.77 11.13
N ARG A 151 43.93 -39.76 9.83
CA ARG A 151 44.02 -38.53 9.02
C ARG A 151 44.85 -37.41 9.69
N ASN A 152 45.99 -37.77 10.28
CA ASN A 152 46.89 -36.86 10.99
C ASN A 152 46.19 -36.12 12.16
N GLY A 153 45.40 -36.82 12.97
CA GLY A 153 44.67 -36.24 14.10
C GLY A 153 43.37 -35.52 13.73
N LYS A 154 42.95 -35.54 12.45
CA LYS A 154 41.62 -35.07 12.04
C LYS A 154 40.52 -36.12 12.30
N GLY A 155 40.88 -37.40 12.40
CA GLY A 155 39.95 -38.51 12.54
C GLY A 155 39.27 -38.91 11.23
N ILE A 156 38.97 -40.20 11.08
CA ILE A 156 38.09 -40.71 10.02
C ILE A 156 36.67 -40.88 10.61
N PRO A 157 35.65 -40.17 10.13
CA PRO A 157 34.28 -40.40 10.53
C PRO A 157 33.82 -41.82 10.16
N ILE A 158 33.20 -42.49 11.12
CA ILE A 158 32.61 -43.83 10.98
C ILE A 158 31.09 -43.69 11.03
N VAL A 159 30.42 -44.05 9.94
CA VAL A 159 28.97 -43.95 9.79
C VAL A 159 28.36 -45.34 9.86
N CYS A 160 27.42 -45.54 10.77
CA CYS A 160 26.86 -46.86 11.07
C CYS A 160 25.33 -46.86 10.96
N SER A 161 24.76 -47.92 10.42
CA SER A 161 23.30 -48.12 10.36
C SER A 161 22.70 -48.45 11.72
N ALA A 162 21.61 -47.79 12.12
CA ALA A 162 21.01 -47.93 13.44
C ALA A 162 20.30 -49.27 13.70
N GLY A 163 19.87 -49.99 12.65
CA GLY A 163 19.19 -51.29 12.73
C GLY A 163 17.78 -51.30 12.11
N ASN A 164 17.34 -52.48 11.65
CA ASN A 164 16.21 -52.62 10.70
C ASN A 164 14.90 -53.19 11.28
N GLN A 165 14.85 -53.60 12.55
CA GLN A 165 13.66 -54.21 13.15
C GLN A 165 13.06 -53.31 14.23
N LYS A 166 11.74 -53.07 14.22
CA LYS A 166 11.01 -52.59 15.41
C LYS A 166 10.97 -53.72 16.44
N GLN A 167 11.34 -53.49 17.70
CA GLN A 167 11.15 -54.50 18.75
C GLN A 167 9.64 -54.77 18.92
N ASN A 168 9.25 -56.05 19.08
CA ASN A 168 7.86 -56.41 19.33
C ASN A 168 7.35 -55.71 20.60
N ASP A 169 6.11 -55.23 20.59
CA ASP A 169 5.47 -54.45 21.68
C ASP A 169 5.28 -55.24 23.01
N ASP A 170 5.82 -56.47 23.13
CA ASP A 170 5.70 -57.37 24.29
C ASP A 170 6.92 -57.34 25.24
N ASP A 171 7.95 -56.51 24.97
CA ASP A 171 9.10 -56.32 25.87
C ASP A 171 8.91 -55.05 26.72
N ASP A 172 9.01 -55.18 28.04
CA ASP A 172 8.95 -54.07 29.04
C ASP A 172 10.07 -53.01 28.84
N ASP A 173 10.92 -53.17 27.81
CA ASP A 173 12.09 -52.37 27.48
C ASP A 173 11.77 -51.07 26.68
N ILE A 174 10.50 -50.85 26.31
CA ILE A 174 10.01 -49.61 25.69
C ILE A 174 10.34 -48.36 26.54
N TYR A 175 10.52 -48.54 27.86
CA TYR A 175 10.84 -47.46 28.80
C TYR A 175 12.35 -47.17 28.97
N LEU A 176 13.26 -47.96 28.38
CA LEU A 176 14.72 -47.75 28.53
C LEU A 176 15.40 -47.13 27.29
N GLY A 177 14.75 -47.09 26.13
CA GLY A 177 15.12 -46.20 25.01
C GLY A 177 16.46 -46.47 24.30
N HIS A 178 16.95 -47.72 24.33
CA HIS A 178 18.24 -48.14 23.76
C HIS A 178 18.05 -49.13 22.58
N PHE A 179 17.47 -48.68 21.45
CA PHE A 179 17.25 -49.58 20.30
C PHE A 179 18.30 -49.46 19.20
N VAL A 180 19.25 -48.51 19.27
CA VAL A 180 20.33 -48.40 18.27
C VAL A 180 21.34 -49.53 18.49
N GLU A 181 21.61 -50.31 17.43
CA GLU A 181 22.48 -51.49 17.49
C GLU A 181 23.98 -51.11 17.46
N TYR A 182 24.83 -51.97 18.00
CA TYR A 182 26.29 -51.79 17.94
C TYR A 182 26.83 -52.18 16.54
N PRO A 183 27.79 -51.45 15.94
CA PRO A 183 28.58 -50.35 16.52
C PRO A 183 27.96 -48.95 16.45
N ALA A 184 26.76 -48.77 15.88
CA ALA A 184 26.16 -47.44 15.70
C ALA A 184 25.89 -46.70 17.02
N ILE A 185 25.57 -47.41 18.11
CA ILE A 185 25.37 -46.78 19.42
C ILE A 185 26.66 -46.22 20.05
N HIS A 186 27.83 -46.55 19.51
CA HIS A 186 29.10 -46.08 20.03
C HIS A 186 29.23 -44.56 19.86
N GLN A 187 29.54 -43.84 20.94
CA GLN A 187 29.51 -42.36 21.02
C GLN A 187 30.29 -41.62 19.92
N TYR A 188 31.37 -42.21 19.40
CA TYR A 188 32.17 -41.59 18.35
C TYR A 188 31.75 -41.95 16.92
N THR A 189 30.87 -42.92 16.73
CA THR A 189 30.28 -43.21 15.42
C THR A 189 29.16 -42.21 15.10
N ILE A 190 28.65 -42.26 13.87
CA ILE A 190 27.47 -41.50 13.44
C ILE A 190 26.34 -42.51 13.23
N ALA A 191 25.37 -42.53 14.14
CA ALA A 191 24.24 -43.45 14.10
C ALA A 191 23.15 -42.96 13.13
N VAL A 192 22.89 -43.71 12.07
CA VAL A 192 21.94 -43.33 11.02
C VAL A 192 20.71 -44.24 11.03
N GLY A 193 19.58 -43.66 11.39
CA GLY A 193 18.26 -44.30 11.34
C GLY A 193 17.58 -44.10 9.99
N GLY A 194 16.39 -44.68 9.87
CA GLY A 194 15.65 -44.72 8.62
C GLY A 194 14.33 -43.96 8.66
N ILE A 195 13.93 -43.42 7.52
CA ILE A 195 12.58 -42.88 7.30
C ILE A 195 11.98 -43.42 6.00
N THR A 196 10.66 -43.60 6.01
CA THR A 196 9.89 -44.03 4.82
C THR A 196 9.46 -42.83 3.97
N LYS A 197 8.98 -43.09 2.75
CA LYS A 197 8.44 -42.07 1.84
C LYS A 197 7.08 -41.50 2.27
N SER A 198 6.27 -42.29 2.99
CA SER A 198 4.84 -42.01 3.22
C SER A 198 4.51 -41.50 4.63
N SER A 199 5.36 -41.73 5.63
CA SER A 199 5.22 -41.15 6.98
C SER A 199 6.44 -41.45 7.88
N LEU A 200 6.46 -40.83 9.07
CA LEU A 200 7.35 -41.13 10.20
C LEU A 200 7.02 -42.47 10.91
N LEU A 201 6.27 -43.39 10.30
CA LEU A 201 5.99 -44.70 10.90
C LEU A 201 7.31 -45.38 11.26
N VAL A 202 7.47 -45.65 12.56
CA VAL A 202 8.75 -46.06 13.16
C VAL A 202 8.99 -47.55 12.91
N GLU A 203 9.35 -47.87 11.66
CA GLU A 203 9.66 -49.21 11.17
C GLU A 203 11.11 -49.65 11.49
N PHE A 204 11.98 -48.69 11.79
CA PHE A 204 13.41 -48.88 12.02
C PHE A 204 13.80 -48.60 13.48
N ARG A 205 15.00 -49.02 13.89
CA ARG A 205 15.55 -48.74 15.22
C ARG A 205 15.79 -47.23 15.43
N PHE A 206 15.50 -46.75 16.64
CA PHE A 206 15.58 -45.35 17.06
C PHE A 206 15.86 -45.25 18.56
N GLY A 207 16.11 -44.06 19.10
CA GLY A 207 16.29 -43.87 20.54
C GLY A 207 17.51 -43.04 20.91
N ARG A 208 17.95 -43.16 22.17
CA ARG A 208 18.97 -42.27 22.74
C ARG A 208 20.33 -42.32 22.08
N GLY A 209 20.67 -43.37 21.34
CA GLY A 209 21.91 -43.48 20.57
C GLY A 209 21.85 -42.89 19.16
N LEU A 210 20.68 -42.43 18.68
CA LEU A 210 20.48 -42.02 17.29
C LEU A 210 21.01 -40.60 17.03
N ASP A 211 21.75 -40.39 15.93
CA ASP A 211 22.27 -39.08 15.57
C ASP A 211 21.43 -38.38 14.50
N LEU A 212 21.06 -39.07 13.42
CA LEU A 212 20.15 -38.52 12.41
C LEU A 212 19.44 -39.63 11.65
N ILE A 213 18.52 -39.24 10.78
CA ILE A 213 17.82 -40.16 9.88
C ILE A 213 18.07 -39.79 8.42
N ALA A 214 18.04 -40.79 7.55
CA ALA A 214 18.02 -40.62 6.09
C ALA A 214 17.00 -41.60 5.47
N PRO A 215 16.62 -41.43 4.19
CA PRO A 215 15.70 -42.34 3.52
C PRO A 215 16.13 -43.81 3.63
N ALA A 216 15.18 -44.70 3.89
CA ALA A 216 15.44 -46.12 4.17
C ALA A 216 14.53 -47.09 3.43
N THR A 217 13.57 -46.62 2.64
CA THR A 217 12.65 -47.47 1.89
C THR A 217 12.63 -47.10 0.42
N GLU A 218 12.46 -48.10 -0.46
CA GLU A 218 12.43 -47.91 -1.91
C GLU A 218 13.73 -47.28 -2.43
N ILE A 219 14.88 -47.67 -1.86
CA ILE A 219 16.18 -47.15 -2.29
C ILE A 219 16.68 -47.98 -3.47
N ARG A 220 16.58 -47.39 -4.67
CA ARG A 220 17.11 -47.99 -5.90
C ARG A 220 18.64 -47.98 -5.86
N THR A 221 19.27 -49.15 -5.94
CA THR A 221 20.74 -49.27 -5.92
C THR A 221 21.28 -50.38 -6.85
N SER A 222 22.59 -50.35 -7.14
CA SER A 222 23.33 -51.37 -7.89
C SER A 222 23.37 -52.69 -7.13
N SER A 223 23.23 -53.82 -7.81
CA SER A 223 23.17 -55.15 -7.21
C SER A 223 23.80 -56.15 -8.18
N HIS A 224 23.92 -57.40 -7.75
CA HIS A 224 24.37 -58.47 -8.64
C HIS A 224 23.63 -59.77 -8.32
N GLU A 225 23.76 -60.72 -9.24
CA GLU A 225 23.42 -62.13 -9.03
C GLU A 225 24.64 -62.94 -9.40
N TRP A 226 24.79 -64.12 -8.81
CA TRP A 226 25.90 -65.01 -9.14
C TRP A 226 25.78 -65.67 -10.53
N THR A 227 24.79 -65.26 -11.34
CA THR A 227 24.66 -65.64 -12.75
C THR A 227 25.63 -64.84 -13.63
N SER A 228 25.65 -65.05 -14.95
CA SER A 228 26.50 -64.27 -15.85
C SER A 228 26.13 -62.78 -15.95
N ASN A 229 25.09 -62.32 -15.26
CA ASN A 229 24.64 -60.93 -15.28
C ASN A 229 25.02 -60.18 -14.00
N VAL A 230 26.07 -59.37 -14.07
CA VAL A 230 26.58 -58.56 -12.95
C VAL A 230 26.02 -57.13 -12.90
N ASN A 231 25.25 -56.71 -13.90
CA ASN A 231 24.68 -55.36 -14.02
C ASN A 231 23.19 -55.40 -13.65
N ILE A 232 22.89 -55.41 -12.35
CA ILE A 232 21.53 -55.52 -11.83
C ILE A 232 21.23 -54.33 -10.93
N TYR A 233 19.97 -53.95 -10.84
CA TYR A 233 19.50 -52.87 -9.99
C TYR A 233 18.29 -53.34 -9.19
N LYS A 234 18.29 -53.12 -7.88
CA LYS A 234 17.22 -53.54 -6.96
C LYS A 234 16.76 -52.36 -6.10
N ASP A 235 15.49 -52.37 -5.71
CA ASP A 235 14.97 -51.49 -4.67
C ASP A 235 15.15 -52.17 -3.32
N LYS A 236 15.77 -51.47 -2.37
CA LYS A 236 16.12 -52.03 -1.08
C LYS A 236 15.60 -51.17 0.07
N ASN A 237 15.34 -51.85 1.18
CA ASN A 237 14.82 -51.27 2.42
C ASN A 237 15.78 -51.58 3.57
N GLY A 238 16.05 -50.59 4.42
CA GLY A 238 16.90 -50.73 5.59
C GLY A 238 17.75 -49.49 5.85
N THR A 239 18.08 -49.28 7.13
CA THR A 239 19.06 -48.30 7.60
C THR A 239 20.47 -48.54 7.03
N SER A 240 20.74 -49.76 6.57
CA SER A 240 21.91 -50.14 5.77
C SER A 240 22.07 -49.33 4.48
N PHE A 241 20.99 -48.73 3.96
CA PHE A 241 20.98 -47.84 2.80
C PHE A 241 20.85 -46.36 3.18
N SER A 242 20.52 -46.06 4.44
CA SER A 242 20.53 -44.70 5.00
C SER A 242 21.94 -44.28 5.40
N ALA A 243 22.70 -45.16 6.06
CA ALA A 243 24.10 -44.95 6.41
C ALA A 243 24.98 -44.53 5.21
N PRO A 244 24.96 -45.22 4.06
CA PRO A 244 25.75 -44.82 2.90
C PRO A 244 25.37 -43.45 2.32
N MET A 245 24.13 -42.98 2.50
CA MET A 245 23.76 -41.62 2.09
C MET A 245 24.46 -40.54 2.94
N VAL A 246 24.58 -40.81 4.23
CA VAL A 246 25.32 -39.94 5.16
C VAL A 246 26.82 -40.04 4.88
N THR A 247 27.36 -41.25 4.68
CA THR A 247 28.75 -41.47 4.26
C THR A 247 29.09 -40.69 3.01
N ALA A 248 28.26 -40.77 1.98
CA ALA A 248 28.46 -40.06 0.72
C ALA A 248 28.33 -38.53 0.90
N THR A 249 27.41 -38.07 1.74
CA THR A 249 27.33 -36.64 2.10
C THR A 249 28.62 -36.15 2.76
N ILE A 250 29.19 -36.92 3.70
CA ILE A 250 30.48 -36.57 4.32
C ILE A 250 31.60 -36.58 3.27
N ALA A 251 31.58 -37.51 2.31
CA ALA A 251 32.53 -37.49 1.20
C ALA A 251 32.39 -36.22 0.34
N LEU A 252 31.18 -35.73 0.05
CA LEU A 252 30.97 -34.45 -0.61
C LEU A 252 31.51 -33.28 0.23
N MET A 253 31.23 -33.27 1.54
CA MET A 253 31.77 -32.27 2.48
C MET A 253 33.31 -32.23 2.43
N LEU A 254 33.96 -33.39 2.54
CA LEU A 254 35.42 -33.50 2.48
C LEU A 254 36.01 -33.23 1.09
N SER A 255 35.21 -33.36 0.03
CA SER A 255 35.60 -32.95 -1.32
C SER A 255 35.68 -31.43 -1.45
N VAL A 256 34.79 -30.71 -0.73
CA VAL A 256 34.79 -29.25 -0.65
C VAL A 256 35.85 -28.74 0.34
N ASN A 257 35.96 -29.36 1.52
CA ASN A 257 36.92 -28.98 2.54
C ASN A 257 37.62 -30.22 3.14
N PRO A 258 38.78 -30.64 2.62
CA PRO A 258 39.49 -31.82 3.09
C PRO A 258 40.16 -31.63 4.47
N ASN A 259 40.09 -30.42 5.03
CA ASN A 259 40.72 -30.08 6.31
C ASN A 259 39.81 -30.26 7.52
N LEU A 260 38.52 -30.55 7.33
CA LEU A 260 37.61 -30.79 8.44
C LEU A 260 38.04 -31.98 9.29
N SER A 261 37.99 -31.79 10.61
CA SER A 261 38.08 -32.86 11.60
C SER A 261 36.75 -33.59 11.75
N ASN A 262 36.76 -34.80 12.33
CA ASN A 262 35.57 -35.59 12.63
C ASN A 262 34.53 -34.80 13.45
N THR A 263 34.98 -34.03 14.43
CA THR A 263 34.10 -33.16 15.24
C THR A 263 33.42 -32.09 14.40
N GLN A 264 34.17 -31.41 13.50
CA GLN A 264 33.62 -30.37 12.64
C GLN A 264 32.64 -30.95 11.60
N ILE A 265 32.93 -32.15 11.09
CA ILE A 265 32.03 -32.88 10.20
C ILE A 265 30.71 -33.18 10.92
N LYS A 266 30.75 -33.72 12.15
CA LYS A 266 29.56 -33.98 12.95
C LYS A 266 28.76 -32.70 13.21
N GLU A 267 29.42 -31.62 13.62
CA GLU A 267 28.80 -30.31 13.86
C GLU A 267 28.03 -29.82 12.62
N ILE A 268 28.70 -29.75 11.47
CA ILE A 268 28.10 -29.26 10.22
C ILE A 268 26.95 -30.19 9.81
N LEU A 269 27.17 -31.50 9.81
CA LEU A 269 26.18 -32.48 9.37
C LEU A 269 24.90 -32.39 10.20
N PHE A 270 25.02 -32.33 11.52
CA PHE A 270 23.87 -32.34 12.43
C PHE A 270 23.11 -31.01 12.42
N THR A 271 23.82 -29.89 12.40
CA THR A 271 23.18 -28.56 12.33
C THR A 271 22.53 -28.26 10.98
N SER A 272 22.88 -29.00 9.93
CA SER A 272 22.31 -28.86 8.59
C SER A 272 21.01 -29.65 8.38
N THR A 273 20.64 -30.52 9.31
CA THR A 273 19.46 -31.40 9.16
C THR A 273 18.14 -30.63 9.11
N ASN A 274 17.17 -31.17 8.36
CA ASN A 274 15.81 -30.66 8.34
C ASN A 274 15.05 -31.20 9.56
N LYS A 275 14.53 -30.29 10.39
CA LYS A 275 13.70 -30.65 11.55
C LYS A 275 12.31 -31.09 11.08
N LEU A 276 11.84 -32.25 11.55
CA LEU A 276 10.51 -32.77 11.23
C LEU A 276 9.53 -32.58 12.40
N THR A 277 8.35 -31.99 12.15
CA THR A 277 7.26 -31.94 13.13
C THR A 277 6.56 -33.31 13.20
N CYS A 278 6.68 -34.00 14.33
CA CYS A 278 6.06 -35.31 14.56
C CYS A 278 4.88 -35.21 15.52
N SER A 279 3.75 -35.84 15.17
CA SER A 279 2.54 -35.93 16.01
C SER A 279 2.66 -36.92 17.19
N TYR A 280 3.72 -37.73 17.27
CA TYR A 280 3.92 -38.76 18.30
C TYR A 280 4.86 -38.33 19.45
N SER A 281 5.51 -37.17 19.34
CA SER A 281 6.30 -36.61 20.45
C SER A 281 5.65 -35.32 20.95
N GLU A 282 5.02 -35.39 22.12
CA GLU A 282 4.53 -34.20 22.84
C GLU A 282 5.66 -33.19 23.15
N SER A 283 6.93 -33.59 23.01
CA SER A 283 8.11 -32.81 23.42
C SER A 283 8.90 -32.12 22.30
N GLY A 284 8.62 -32.31 21.01
CA GLY A 284 9.35 -31.61 19.93
C GLY A 284 10.88 -31.84 19.92
N TYR A 285 11.64 -30.95 19.25
CA TYR A 285 13.11 -30.92 19.31
C TYR A 285 13.55 -30.04 20.49
N ASN A 286 14.37 -30.58 21.41
CA ASN A 286 14.84 -29.85 22.59
C ASN A 286 16.37 -29.87 22.70
N THR A 287 16.91 -28.87 23.39
CA THR A 287 18.30 -28.91 23.87
C THR A 287 18.40 -29.88 25.05
N THR A 288 19.34 -30.82 25.00
CA THR A 288 19.61 -31.76 26.10
C THR A 288 21.09 -31.72 26.46
N GLU A 289 21.46 -31.79 27.74
CA GLU A 289 22.85 -31.72 28.21
C GLU A 289 23.77 -32.80 27.60
N LEU A 290 23.20 -33.89 27.05
CA LEU A 290 23.93 -34.99 26.43
C LEU A 290 24.16 -34.83 24.91
N ARG A 291 23.70 -33.73 24.28
CA ARG A 291 23.73 -33.53 22.82
C ARG A 291 24.33 -32.17 22.47
N GLU A 292 25.58 -32.19 22.00
CA GLU A 292 26.44 -31.01 21.87
C GLU A 292 26.09 -30.10 20.68
N TYR A 293 25.45 -30.61 19.63
CA TYR A 293 25.28 -29.91 18.34
C TYR A 293 23.87 -29.32 18.12
N GLY A 294 23.17 -28.94 19.19
CA GLY A 294 21.89 -28.23 19.13
C GLY A 294 20.68 -29.10 19.49
N THR A 295 19.50 -28.71 18.99
CA THR A 295 18.25 -29.38 19.35
C THR A 295 18.14 -30.77 18.74
N TRP A 296 17.70 -31.74 19.55
CA TRP A 296 17.68 -33.16 19.22
C TRP A 296 16.33 -33.77 19.61
N ASN A 297 15.97 -34.85 18.92
CA ASN A 297 14.75 -35.60 19.13
C ASN A 297 15.05 -37.11 19.13
N TRP A 298 14.41 -37.86 20.03
CA TRP A 298 14.75 -39.26 20.24
C TRP A 298 14.27 -40.23 19.16
N THR A 299 13.37 -39.82 18.28
CA THR A 299 12.92 -40.64 17.14
C THR A 299 13.65 -40.31 15.85
N THR A 300 14.15 -39.08 15.69
CA THR A 300 14.77 -38.61 14.43
C THR A 300 16.21 -38.11 14.58
N GLY A 301 16.77 -38.16 15.78
CA GLY A 301 18.06 -37.59 16.08
C GLY A 301 18.06 -36.05 15.97
N TYR A 302 19.09 -35.50 15.37
CA TYR A 302 19.16 -34.10 14.97
C TYR A 302 18.19 -33.76 13.84
N GLY A 303 17.75 -34.72 13.04
CA GLY A 303 16.73 -34.54 12.02
C GLY A 303 17.02 -35.32 10.74
N LEU A 304 16.31 -34.97 9.67
CA LEU A 304 16.50 -35.58 8.35
C LEU A 304 17.73 -35.02 7.65
N LEU A 305 18.58 -35.91 7.12
CA LEU A 305 19.74 -35.54 6.29
C LEU A 305 19.37 -34.50 5.24
N ASN A 306 20.15 -33.43 5.16
CA ASN A 306 20.12 -32.44 4.09
C ASN A 306 21.54 -32.26 3.54
N THR A 307 21.81 -32.95 2.43
CA THR A 307 23.12 -33.02 1.79
C THR A 307 23.53 -31.66 1.25
N HIS A 308 22.63 -30.95 0.59
CA HIS A 308 22.90 -29.62 0.05
C HIS A 308 23.27 -28.62 1.15
N ALA A 309 22.47 -28.52 2.23
CA ALA A 309 22.80 -27.64 3.36
C ALA A 309 24.16 -27.98 4.00
N ALA A 310 24.48 -29.28 4.17
CA ALA A 310 25.76 -29.71 4.73
C ALA A 310 26.96 -29.31 3.85
N VAL A 311 26.83 -29.43 2.53
CA VAL A 311 27.88 -29.05 1.57
C VAL A 311 28.07 -27.53 1.52
N VAL A 312 27.00 -26.73 1.47
CA VAL A 312 27.07 -25.26 1.55
C VAL A 312 27.73 -24.82 2.86
N ASN A 313 27.29 -25.39 3.99
CA ASN A 313 27.84 -25.06 5.30
C ASN A 313 29.31 -25.44 5.43
N THR A 314 29.75 -26.48 4.73
CA THR A 314 31.17 -26.90 4.68
C THR A 314 32.04 -25.89 3.94
N PHE A 315 31.56 -25.38 2.80
CA PHE A 315 32.31 -24.38 2.01
C PHE A 315 32.59 -23.11 2.82
N PHE A 316 31.59 -22.64 3.57
CA PHE A 316 31.68 -21.42 4.38
C PHE A 316 32.04 -21.68 5.86
N TYR A 317 32.50 -22.88 6.21
CA TYR A 317 32.82 -23.21 7.59
C TYR A 317 33.98 -22.35 8.12
N GLY A 318 33.83 -21.84 9.35
CA GLY A 318 34.82 -20.98 10.00
C GLY A 318 34.86 -19.53 9.50
N LYS A 319 34.04 -19.15 8.52
CA LYS A 319 33.89 -17.75 8.12
C LYS A 319 33.11 -16.99 9.19
N THR A 320 33.62 -15.82 9.55
CA THR A 320 33.03 -14.97 10.58
C THR A 320 32.88 -13.55 10.07
N VAL A 321 31.87 -12.85 10.56
CA VAL A 321 31.77 -11.41 10.39
C VAL A 321 32.70 -10.75 11.42
N GLU A 322 33.63 -9.95 10.92
CA GLU A 322 34.58 -9.15 11.69
C GLU A 322 33.98 -7.78 12.02
N GLY A 323 34.34 -7.24 13.17
CA GLY A 323 33.83 -5.98 13.71
C GLY A 323 33.78 -6.03 15.24
N ASP A 324 33.37 -4.90 15.83
CA ASP A 324 33.32 -4.73 17.28
C ASP A 324 32.33 -5.72 17.92
N ASN A 325 32.74 -6.30 19.05
CA ASN A 325 31.90 -7.20 19.86
C ASN A 325 30.86 -6.42 20.68
N GLY A 326 31.07 -5.13 20.88
CA GLY A 326 30.12 -4.27 21.56
C GLY A 326 30.34 -2.82 21.17
N ILE A 327 29.23 -2.10 21.07
CA ILE A 327 29.16 -0.70 20.65
C ILE A 327 28.25 0.07 21.60
N TYR A 328 28.38 1.39 21.67
CA TYR A 328 27.45 2.19 22.45
C TYR A 328 26.24 2.61 21.60
N LEU A 329 25.11 2.82 22.27
CA LEU A 329 23.91 3.39 21.68
C LEU A 329 24.26 4.69 20.93
N CYS A 330 23.71 4.85 19.73
CA CYS A 330 24.01 5.93 18.78
C CYS A 330 25.38 5.85 18.07
N ASP A 331 26.29 4.96 18.45
CA ASP A 331 27.57 4.80 17.74
C ASP A 331 27.39 4.06 16.41
N GLU A 332 28.32 4.33 15.49
CA GLU A 332 28.46 3.64 14.21
C GLU A 332 29.65 2.67 14.27
N ALA A 333 29.49 1.50 13.67
CA ALA A 333 30.55 0.51 13.52
C ALA A 333 30.52 -0.14 12.13
N ILE A 334 31.69 -0.56 11.67
CA ILE A 334 31.84 -1.25 10.38
C ILE A 334 31.97 -2.75 10.63
N TYR A 335 31.16 -3.52 9.93
CA TYR A 335 31.22 -4.97 9.93
C TYR A 335 31.59 -5.47 8.54
N THR A 336 32.55 -6.38 8.49
CA THR A 336 33.12 -6.88 7.24
C THR A 336 33.25 -8.38 7.29
N ILE A 337 33.05 -9.05 6.16
CA ILE A 337 33.43 -10.45 6.01
C ILE A 337 34.73 -10.52 5.21
N SER A 338 35.84 -10.76 5.91
CA SER A 338 37.17 -10.89 5.32
C SER A 338 37.36 -12.29 4.73
N ASP A 339 38.23 -12.40 3.73
CA ASP A 339 38.63 -13.67 3.11
C ASP A 339 37.48 -14.52 2.54
N LEU A 340 36.44 -13.89 1.98
CA LEU A 340 35.33 -14.59 1.35
C LEU A 340 35.43 -14.57 -0.19
N ASP A 341 35.88 -15.68 -0.76
CA ASP A 341 35.77 -15.93 -2.20
C ASP A 341 34.38 -16.51 -2.49
N LEU A 342 33.52 -15.72 -3.15
CA LEU A 342 32.20 -16.18 -3.56
C LEU A 342 32.32 -17.04 -4.83
N PRO A 343 31.92 -18.32 -4.79
CA PRO A 343 31.92 -19.18 -5.95
C PRO A 343 30.74 -18.87 -6.88
N GLU A 344 30.85 -19.25 -8.16
CA GLU A 344 29.86 -18.96 -9.20
C GLU A 344 28.47 -19.55 -8.93
N TRP A 345 28.38 -20.60 -8.12
CA TRP A 345 27.10 -21.20 -7.75
C TRP A 345 26.31 -20.35 -6.74
N VAL A 346 26.86 -19.33 -6.11
CA VAL A 346 26.10 -18.48 -5.18
C VAL A 346 25.15 -17.56 -5.95
N ASP A 347 23.84 -17.67 -5.66
CA ASP A 347 22.80 -16.88 -6.34
C ASP A 347 22.79 -15.42 -5.86
N GLN A 348 22.84 -15.22 -4.53
CA GLN A 348 22.69 -13.90 -3.92
C GLN A 348 23.39 -13.82 -2.56
N VAL A 349 23.90 -12.63 -2.25
CA VAL A 349 24.36 -12.25 -0.91
C VAL A 349 23.74 -10.95 -0.44
N PHE A 350 23.41 -10.87 0.85
CA PHE A 350 22.91 -9.64 1.46
C PHE A 350 23.12 -9.60 2.97
N TRP A 351 23.18 -8.40 3.51
CA TRP A 351 23.28 -8.16 4.94
C TRP A 351 21.90 -7.97 5.56
N SER A 352 21.73 -8.42 6.80
CA SER A 352 20.58 -8.12 7.64
C SER A 352 21.03 -7.90 9.09
N VAL A 353 20.33 -7.04 9.82
CA VAL A 353 20.62 -6.74 11.23
C VAL A 353 19.37 -6.86 12.08
N SER A 354 19.52 -7.02 13.40
CA SER A 354 18.41 -7.01 14.36
C SER A 354 17.80 -5.62 14.58
N ASP A 355 16.60 -5.54 15.16
CA ASP A 355 15.80 -4.30 15.36
C ASP A 355 16.49 -3.19 16.17
N ASN A 356 17.54 -3.51 16.93
CA ASN A 356 18.37 -2.57 17.71
C ASN A 356 19.63 -2.10 16.97
N LEU A 357 19.77 -2.45 15.69
CA LEU A 357 20.78 -1.98 14.76
C LEU A 357 20.11 -1.47 13.48
N GLN A 358 20.78 -0.57 12.77
CA GLN A 358 20.35 -0.13 11.44
C GLN A 358 21.54 -0.05 10.49
N ILE A 359 21.38 -0.61 9.28
CA ILE A 359 22.38 -0.43 8.21
C ILE A 359 22.22 0.99 7.66
N ILE A 360 23.24 1.81 7.82
CA ILE A 360 23.25 3.21 7.37
C ILE A 360 24.00 3.38 6.05
N GLU A 361 24.93 2.47 5.74
CA GLU A 361 25.71 2.51 4.51
C GLU A 361 26.13 1.10 4.08
N LYS A 362 25.94 0.79 2.79
CA LYS A 362 26.51 -0.40 2.17
C LYS A 362 27.81 0.00 1.45
N ILE A 363 28.95 -0.22 2.10
CA ILE A 363 30.27 0.19 1.60
C ILE A 363 30.67 -0.70 0.42
N THR A 364 30.54 -2.02 0.59
CA THR A 364 30.77 -3.03 -0.47
C THR A 364 29.75 -4.18 -0.30
N PRO A 365 29.70 -5.16 -1.22
CA PRO A 365 28.94 -6.39 -0.97
C PRO A 365 29.36 -7.14 0.31
N PHE A 366 30.58 -6.91 0.80
CA PHE A 366 31.20 -7.62 1.94
C PHE A 366 31.42 -6.74 3.16
N SER A 367 30.99 -5.48 3.14
CA SER A 367 31.20 -4.53 4.23
C SER A 367 30.04 -3.57 4.34
N ILE A 368 29.54 -3.40 5.56
CA ILE A 368 28.47 -2.49 5.91
C ILE A 368 28.88 -1.61 7.08
N LYS A 369 28.32 -0.39 7.11
CA LYS A 369 28.31 0.44 8.30
C LYS A 369 26.94 0.33 8.95
N VAL A 370 26.93 0.01 10.24
CA VAL A 370 25.72 -0.08 11.05
C VAL A 370 25.78 0.93 12.17
N LYS A 371 24.61 1.36 12.64
CA LYS A 371 24.47 2.20 13.81
C LYS A 371 23.61 1.52 14.87
N ALA A 372 23.97 1.69 16.13
CA ALA A 372 23.16 1.25 17.26
C ALA A 372 21.90 2.10 17.43
N THR A 373 20.73 1.46 17.34
CA THR A 373 19.41 2.10 17.43
C THR A 373 18.65 1.75 18.72
N GLY A 374 19.12 0.77 19.49
CA GLY A 374 18.59 0.42 20.81
C GLY A 374 19.57 -0.44 21.60
N ILE A 375 19.27 -0.71 22.86
CA ILE A 375 20.17 -1.45 23.76
C ILE A 375 19.88 -2.96 23.81
N GLY A 376 20.86 -3.74 24.28
CA GLY A 376 20.79 -5.19 24.42
C GLY A 376 21.57 -5.93 23.32
N ASN A 377 21.33 -7.23 23.17
CA ASN A 377 22.05 -8.05 22.20
C ASN A 377 21.52 -7.79 20.80
N GLY A 378 22.40 -7.41 19.89
CA GLY A 378 22.11 -7.26 18.46
C GLY A 378 22.83 -8.31 17.62
N THR A 379 22.33 -8.56 16.42
CA THR A 379 22.97 -9.47 15.46
C THR A 379 23.24 -8.75 14.15
N VAL A 380 24.46 -8.95 13.63
CA VAL A 380 24.82 -8.59 12.26
C VAL A 380 24.97 -9.89 11.48
N THR A 381 24.14 -10.08 10.46
CA THR A 381 24.06 -11.32 9.70
C THR A 381 24.43 -11.09 8.24
N TYR A 382 25.37 -11.90 7.75
CA TYR A 382 25.64 -12.05 6.33
C TYR A 382 24.92 -13.29 5.80
N ASN A 383 24.03 -13.09 4.83
CA ASN A 383 23.21 -14.14 4.24
C ASN A 383 23.78 -14.50 2.87
N ILE A 384 23.97 -15.80 2.64
CA ILE A 384 24.41 -16.39 1.38
C ILE A 384 23.34 -17.37 0.91
N VAL A 385 22.81 -17.16 -0.29
CA VAL A 385 21.68 -17.91 -0.85
C VAL A 385 22.15 -18.78 -2.02
N HIS A 386 21.71 -20.04 -2.02
CA HIS A 386 21.81 -20.95 -3.16
C HIS A 386 20.59 -21.87 -3.19
N ASN A 387 19.86 -21.93 -4.32
CA ASN A 387 18.70 -22.81 -4.53
C ASN A 387 17.72 -22.84 -3.34
N ASN A 388 17.30 -21.66 -2.86
CA ASN A 388 16.40 -21.42 -1.71
C ASN A 388 16.95 -21.82 -0.32
N TYR A 389 18.19 -22.30 -0.21
CA TYR A 389 18.87 -22.47 1.07
C TYR A 389 19.65 -21.19 1.42
N THR A 390 19.48 -20.69 2.65
CA THR A 390 20.19 -19.50 3.14
C THR A 390 21.17 -19.88 4.25
N LYS A 391 22.47 -19.81 3.97
CA LYS A 391 23.53 -19.86 4.97
C LYS A 391 23.65 -18.49 5.64
N LYS A 392 23.49 -18.46 6.96
CA LYS A 392 23.67 -17.28 7.81
C LYS A 392 25.03 -17.34 8.51
N ILE A 393 25.82 -16.28 8.37
CA ILE A 393 27.02 -16.03 9.17
C ILE A 393 26.68 -14.88 10.12
N ILE A 394 26.58 -15.18 11.41
CA ILE A 394 26.02 -14.28 12.43
C ILE A 394 27.14 -13.78 13.34
N LYS A 395 27.14 -12.49 13.61
CA LYS A 395 27.95 -11.84 14.65
C LYS A 395 27.02 -11.24 15.69
N GLU A 396 27.14 -11.71 16.92
CA GLU A 396 26.52 -11.10 18.10
C GLU A 396 27.27 -9.82 18.47
N VAL A 397 26.52 -8.79 18.86
CA VAL A 397 27.02 -7.46 19.23
C VAL A 397 26.29 -7.00 20.49
N ASP A 398 27.04 -6.71 21.56
CA ASP A 398 26.49 -6.18 22.80
C ASP A 398 26.34 -4.66 22.71
N ILE A 399 25.10 -4.15 22.73
CA ILE A 399 24.84 -2.71 22.63
C ILE A 399 24.55 -2.11 24.00
N ASN A 400 25.46 -1.26 24.46
CA ASN A 400 25.40 -0.63 25.78
C ASN A 400 24.99 0.84 25.69
N SER A 401 24.50 1.41 26.80
CA SER A 401 24.24 2.84 26.91
C SER A 401 25.14 3.45 27.99
N ILE A 402 25.61 4.68 27.77
CA ILE A 402 26.35 5.45 28.78
C ILE A 402 25.39 5.83 29.92
N ASP A 403 24.16 6.20 29.56
CA ASP A 403 23.10 6.53 30.50
C ASP A 403 22.27 5.29 30.86
N ASN A 404 21.72 5.26 32.08
CA ASN A 404 20.85 4.18 32.52
C ASN A 404 19.50 4.24 31.77
N VAL A 405 19.24 3.24 30.93
CA VAL A 405 17.93 3.05 30.30
C VAL A 405 16.94 2.55 31.35
N SER A 406 15.86 3.29 31.55
CA SER A 406 14.88 3.02 32.61
C SER A 406 13.87 1.94 32.21
N TYR A 407 13.48 1.91 30.94
CA TYR A 407 12.53 0.94 30.41
C TYR A 407 13.03 0.42 29.05
N ASN A 408 13.17 -0.90 28.91
CA ASN A 408 13.56 -1.53 27.66
C ASN A 408 12.58 -2.65 27.33
N SER A 409 11.79 -2.47 26.28
CA SER A 409 10.70 -3.38 25.91
C SER A 409 9.80 -3.76 27.09
N TYR A 410 9.45 -2.77 27.91
CA TYR A 410 8.75 -2.97 29.17
C TYR A 410 7.23 -3.06 28.99
N GLU A 411 6.58 -3.97 29.71
CA GLU A 411 5.12 -4.04 29.79
C GLU A 411 4.61 -3.36 31.06
N PHE A 412 3.90 -2.24 30.90
CA PHE A 412 3.27 -1.52 32.00
C PHE A 412 2.02 -2.26 32.49
N GLU A 413 1.89 -2.37 33.82
CA GLU A 413 0.82 -3.10 34.50
C GLU A 413 0.11 -2.22 35.53
N GLY A 414 -1.22 -2.29 35.58
CA GLY A 414 -2.03 -1.49 36.50
C GLY A 414 -1.96 0.01 36.18
N SER A 415 -2.10 0.85 37.22
CA SER A 415 -1.94 2.31 37.09
C SER A 415 -0.52 2.71 37.52
N GLN A 416 0.28 3.20 36.58
CA GLN A 416 1.67 3.59 36.78
C GLN A 416 1.90 5.04 36.33
N SER A 417 2.97 5.67 36.85
CA SER A 417 3.34 7.03 36.48
C SER A 417 4.85 7.20 36.33
N ILE A 418 5.27 7.89 35.27
CA ILE A 418 6.65 8.32 35.04
C ILE A 418 6.70 9.82 35.34
N ALA A 419 7.26 10.16 36.49
CA ALA A 419 7.31 11.53 37.02
C ALA A 419 8.73 12.12 37.08
N SER A 420 9.74 11.35 36.71
CA SER A 420 11.15 11.77 36.61
C SER A 420 11.67 11.54 35.19
N ASN A 421 12.69 12.28 34.79
CA ASN A 421 13.28 12.10 33.47
C ASN A 421 13.83 10.68 33.29
N CYS A 422 13.61 10.07 32.13
CA CYS A 422 14.05 8.71 31.87
C CYS A 422 14.35 8.45 30.38
N ILE A 423 15.05 7.35 30.12
CA ILE A 423 15.29 6.86 28.75
C ILE A 423 14.48 5.57 28.53
N ILE A 424 13.84 5.47 27.36
CA ILE A 424 13.14 4.26 26.93
C ILE A 424 13.73 3.67 25.64
N SER A 425 13.74 2.34 25.57
CA SER A 425 14.25 1.56 24.44
C SER A 425 13.27 0.44 24.05
N GLY A 426 13.31 0.02 22.78
CA GLY A 426 12.48 -1.08 22.27
C GLY A 426 10.96 -0.86 22.39
N LYS A 427 10.20 -1.96 22.40
CA LYS A 427 8.72 -1.94 22.32
C LYS A 427 8.08 -1.92 23.71
N ASN A 428 7.72 -0.74 24.20
CA ASN A 428 7.12 -0.57 25.51
C ASN A 428 5.59 -0.59 25.40
N ILE A 429 4.89 -1.39 26.20
CA ILE A 429 3.48 -1.72 25.99
C ILE A 429 2.63 -1.30 27.21
N VAL A 430 1.58 -0.51 26.98
CA VAL A 430 0.51 -0.27 27.95
C VAL A 430 -0.59 -1.29 27.66
N LYS A 431 -0.73 -2.29 28.54
CA LYS A 431 -1.66 -3.41 28.37
C LYS A 431 -3.12 -3.00 28.58
N GLU A 432 -4.03 -3.90 28.21
CA GLU A 432 -5.46 -3.78 28.50
C GLU A 432 -5.69 -3.50 30.00
N ASN A 433 -6.66 -2.63 30.32
CA ASN A 433 -7.02 -2.23 31.68
C ASN A 433 -5.88 -1.55 32.47
N CYS A 434 -4.78 -1.18 31.81
CA CYS A 434 -3.66 -0.46 32.42
C CYS A 434 -3.69 1.02 32.06
N THR A 435 -3.18 1.87 32.96
CA THR A 435 -3.04 3.31 32.72
C THR A 435 -1.61 3.75 32.99
N LEU A 436 -0.96 4.34 32.00
CA LEU A 436 0.35 4.99 32.14
C LEU A 436 0.18 6.50 32.12
N THR A 437 0.70 7.19 33.13
CA THR A 437 0.72 8.66 33.18
C THR A 437 2.16 9.19 33.09
N ILE A 438 2.45 10.11 32.18
CA ILE A 438 3.77 10.71 31.97
C ILE A 438 3.68 12.21 32.25
N THR A 439 4.53 12.71 33.15
CA THR A 439 4.59 14.13 33.52
C THR A 439 6.00 14.70 33.46
N SER A 440 6.96 13.95 32.91
CA SER A 440 8.38 14.29 32.83
C SER A 440 8.90 14.18 31.40
N GLN A 441 10.18 14.48 31.21
CA GLN A 441 10.85 14.30 29.93
C GLN A 441 11.26 12.85 29.72
N ILE A 442 10.99 12.30 28.54
CA ILE A 442 11.42 10.97 28.11
C ILE A 442 12.27 11.10 26.87
N GLN A 443 13.47 10.54 26.92
CA GLN A 443 14.30 10.37 25.74
C GLN A 443 14.10 8.96 25.17
N CYS A 444 13.82 8.89 23.88
CA CYS A 444 13.46 7.68 23.18
C CYS A 444 14.61 7.27 22.26
N THR A 445 15.16 6.07 22.46
CA THR A 445 16.14 5.53 21.50
C THR A 445 15.50 5.35 20.11
N PRO A 446 16.28 5.30 19.02
CA PRO A 446 15.71 5.23 17.67
C PRO A 446 14.77 4.03 17.43
N ASN A 447 14.98 2.90 18.09
CA ASN A 447 14.09 1.73 18.01
C ASN A 447 12.93 1.75 19.03
N ALA A 448 12.84 2.79 19.86
CA ALA A 448 11.82 2.88 20.90
C ALA A 448 10.44 3.18 20.32
N SER A 449 9.44 2.46 20.82
CA SER A 449 8.02 2.73 20.57
C SER A 449 7.21 2.57 21.86
N LEU A 450 6.13 3.34 22.00
CA LEU A 450 5.15 3.17 23.07
C LEU A 450 3.81 2.71 22.48
N ILE A 451 3.34 1.52 22.83
CA ILE A 451 2.18 0.87 22.24
C ILE A 451 1.05 0.82 23.27
N VAL A 452 -0.07 1.46 22.99
CA VAL A 452 -1.29 1.41 23.80
C VAL A 452 -2.22 0.38 23.20
N LYS A 453 -2.40 -0.75 23.87
CA LYS A 453 -3.29 -1.82 23.44
C LYS A 453 -4.77 -1.44 23.63
N PRO A 454 -5.72 -2.11 22.96
CA PRO A 454 -7.14 -1.99 23.27
C PRO A 454 -7.40 -2.09 24.77
N GLY A 455 -8.20 -1.16 25.32
CA GLY A 455 -8.49 -1.08 26.76
C GLY A 455 -7.37 -0.49 27.62
N GLY A 456 -6.19 -0.26 27.05
CA GLY A 456 -5.09 0.47 27.68
C GLY A 456 -5.26 1.97 27.55
N LYS A 457 -4.69 2.72 28.51
CA LYS A 457 -4.77 4.19 28.54
C LYS A 457 -3.42 4.84 28.77
N LEU A 458 -3.04 5.75 27.88
CA LEU A 458 -1.88 6.62 28.04
C LEU A 458 -2.35 8.05 28.35
N ILE A 459 -1.71 8.68 29.32
CA ILE A 459 -1.93 10.09 29.68
C ILE A 459 -0.57 10.79 29.70
N VAL A 460 -0.38 11.81 28.87
CA VAL A 460 0.79 12.69 28.93
C VAL A 460 0.30 14.06 29.39
N ASN A 461 0.74 14.52 30.55
CA ASN A 461 0.33 15.80 31.13
C ASN A 461 1.56 16.64 31.47
N GLY A 462 1.95 17.54 30.57
CA GLY A 462 3.20 18.31 30.68
C GLY A 462 4.47 17.55 30.32
N GLY A 463 4.38 16.28 29.90
CA GLY A 463 5.53 15.47 29.51
C GLY A 463 6.07 15.80 28.12
N ASP A 464 7.37 15.60 27.93
CA ASP A 464 8.09 15.86 26.68
C ASP A 464 8.77 14.56 26.21
N LEU A 465 8.36 14.03 25.05
CA LEU A 465 8.92 12.82 24.47
C LEU A 465 9.71 13.18 23.22
N THR A 466 11.02 12.92 23.22
CA THR A 466 11.94 13.29 22.15
C THR A 466 12.98 12.20 21.87
N ASN A 467 13.70 12.29 20.76
CA ASN A 467 14.77 11.33 20.43
C ASN A 467 15.95 11.43 21.39
N TYR A 468 16.58 10.29 21.69
CA TYR A 468 17.83 10.22 22.45
C TYR A 468 19.05 10.46 21.56
N CYS A 469 19.13 9.77 20.40
CA CYS A 469 20.20 10.00 19.43
C CYS A 469 19.84 11.21 18.57
N GLU A 470 20.61 12.29 18.68
CA GLU A 470 20.31 13.57 18.02
C GLU A 470 20.10 13.43 16.52
N ASP A 471 20.77 12.49 15.85
CA ASP A 471 20.71 12.33 14.39
C ASP A 471 19.67 11.30 13.90
N PHE A 472 18.86 10.72 14.80
CA PHE A 472 17.85 9.71 14.47
C PHE A 472 16.48 10.00 15.06
N GLN A 473 15.46 9.74 14.25
CA GLN A 473 14.08 9.74 14.73
C GLN A 473 13.75 8.46 15.48
N TRP A 474 12.96 8.56 16.56
CA TRP A 474 12.39 7.41 17.25
C TRP A 474 11.06 6.96 16.62
N GLN A 475 10.56 5.76 16.94
CA GLN A 475 9.42 5.19 16.20
C GLN A 475 8.07 5.85 16.54
N GLY A 476 7.92 6.41 17.74
CA GLY A 476 6.70 7.10 18.15
C GLY A 476 5.77 6.32 19.07
N ILE A 477 4.54 6.80 19.14
CA ILE A 477 3.45 6.18 19.91
C ILE A 477 2.47 5.51 18.96
N VAL A 478 2.07 4.27 19.26
CA VAL A 478 1.02 3.54 18.55
C VAL A 478 -0.18 3.37 19.49
N VAL A 479 -1.36 3.77 19.03
CA VAL A 479 -2.63 3.62 19.75
C VAL A 479 -3.49 2.61 18.98
N GLU A 480 -3.47 1.37 19.42
CA GLU A 480 -4.20 0.28 18.78
C GLU A 480 -5.66 0.27 19.23
N GLY A 481 -6.54 -0.10 18.30
CA GLY A 481 -7.96 -0.30 18.55
C GLY A 481 -8.45 -1.64 18.03
N ASN A 482 -9.74 -1.91 18.20
CA ASN A 482 -10.44 -2.99 17.51
C ASN A 482 -11.29 -2.38 16.40
N SER A 483 -10.89 -2.64 15.15
CA SER A 483 -11.53 -2.13 13.93
C SER A 483 -13.01 -2.49 13.80
N ASN A 484 -13.45 -3.62 14.38
CA ASN A 484 -14.83 -4.11 14.31
C ASN A 484 -15.71 -3.61 15.48
N SER A 485 -15.14 -2.88 16.44
CA SER A 485 -15.86 -2.39 17.61
C SER A 485 -16.13 -0.90 17.51
N THR A 486 -17.34 -0.48 17.86
CA THR A 486 -17.71 0.94 17.97
C THR A 486 -16.89 1.69 19.03
N GLN A 487 -16.75 3.00 18.86
CA GLN A 487 -16.28 3.95 19.89
C GLN A 487 -17.44 4.52 20.74
N ALA A 488 -18.66 4.00 20.61
CA ALA A 488 -19.80 4.37 21.45
C ALA A 488 -19.68 3.76 22.86
N GLY A 489 -20.01 4.55 23.89
CA GLY A 489 -20.03 4.10 25.28
C GLY A 489 -18.67 4.13 25.97
N TYR A 490 -18.35 3.06 26.73
CA TYR A 490 -17.20 2.99 27.66
C TYR A 490 -15.86 2.62 26.99
N ASN A 491 -15.88 2.18 25.72
CA ASN A 491 -14.71 1.95 24.86
C ASN A 491 -13.61 0.99 25.41
N PRO A 492 -13.96 -0.18 25.98
CA PRO A 492 -12.96 -1.14 26.44
C PRO A 492 -12.13 -1.74 25.28
N ASN A 493 -12.65 -1.66 24.05
CA ASN A 493 -12.04 -2.27 22.87
C ASN A 493 -11.12 -1.31 22.10
N GLN A 494 -10.87 -0.10 22.63
CA GLN A 494 -10.04 0.90 21.98
C GLN A 494 -8.92 1.34 22.92
N GLY A 495 -7.70 1.49 22.39
CA GLY A 495 -6.62 2.17 23.09
C GLY A 495 -6.93 3.65 23.17
N ILE A 496 -6.65 4.26 24.33
CA ILE A 496 -6.94 5.68 24.58
C ILE A 496 -5.64 6.42 24.88
N PHE A 497 -5.37 7.50 24.15
CA PHE A 497 -4.26 8.39 24.45
C PHE A 497 -4.74 9.83 24.65
N ILE A 498 -4.48 10.36 25.84
CA ILE A 498 -4.80 11.74 26.22
C ILE A 498 -3.49 12.51 26.41
N MET A 499 -3.35 13.65 25.74
CA MET A 499 -2.16 14.51 25.85
C MET A 499 -2.60 15.95 26.16
N ASN A 500 -2.09 16.51 27.25
CA ASN A 500 -2.37 17.89 27.65
C ASN A 500 -1.08 18.62 28.01
N ASN A 501 -0.83 19.77 27.41
CA ASN A 501 0.42 20.53 27.57
C ASN A 501 1.69 19.71 27.32
N GLY A 502 1.61 18.64 26.52
CA GLY A 502 2.76 17.77 26.24
C GLY A 502 3.52 18.22 24.99
N VAL A 503 4.69 17.61 24.79
CA VAL A 503 5.47 17.73 23.56
C VAL A 503 5.83 16.34 23.04
N ILE A 504 5.66 16.11 21.73
CA ILE A 504 6.20 14.96 21.01
C ILE A 504 7.07 15.48 19.88
N SER A 505 8.36 15.15 19.89
CA SER A 505 9.30 15.65 18.90
C SER A 505 10.22 14.60 18.31
N ASN A 506 10.73 14.88 17.10
CA ASN A 506 11.73 14.08 16.40
C ASN A 506 11.36 12.59 16.26
N ALA A 507 10.07 12.29 16.06
CA ALA A 507 9.59 10.95 15.81
C ALA A 507 9.35 10.70 14.32
N LYS A 508 9.53 9.46 13.86
CA LYS A 508 9.14 9.03 12.51
C LYS A 508 7.63 9.15 12.33
N PHE A 509 6.89 8.75 13.36
CA PHE A 509 5.49 9.09 13.54
C PHE A 509 5.32 9.59 14.97
N GLY A 510 4.80 10.80 15.19
CA GLY A 510 4.53 11.26 16.56
C GLY A 510 3.52 10.34 17.24
N VAL A 511 2.37 10.17 16.60
CA VAL A 511 1.31 9.26 17.01
C VAL A 511 0.72 8.56 15.79
N ARG A 512 0.63 7.23 15.86
CA ARG A 512 -0.13 6.39 14.93
C ARG A 512 -1.36 5.87 15.64
N VAL A 513 -2.53 6.17 15.10
CA VAL A 513 -3.80 5.60 15.57
C VAL A 513 -4.16 4.46 14.64
N GLY A 514 -3.96 3.25 15.17
CA GLY A 514 -4.05 2.00 14.42
C GLY A 514 -2.80 1.63 13.62
N ASP A 515 -2.90 0.47 12.99
CA ASP A 515 -1.85 -0.08 12.14
C ASP A 515 -2.33 -0.21 10.70
N GLU A 516 -1.69 0.58 9.83
CA GLU A 516 -2.02 0.63 8.40
C GLU A 516 -1.79 -0.72 7.72
N LEU A 517 -0.85 -1.55 8.19
CA LEU A 517 -0.47 -2.82 7.54
C LEU A 517 -1.47 -3.95 7.77
N THR A 518 -2.13 -3.95 8.92
CA THR A 518 -3.01 -5.05 9.31
C THR A 518 -4.47 -4.68 9.18
N ASN A 519 -4.86 -3.41 9.17
CA ASN A 519 -6.25 -2.89 9.25
C ASN A 519 -7.09 -3.39 10.45
N HIS A 520 -6.68 -4.47 11.12
CA HIS A 520 -7.38 -5.08 12.26
C HIS A 520 -7.24 -4.25 13.55
N ASN A 521 -6.17 -3.43 13.65
CA ASN A 521 -5.82 -2.68 14.85
C ASN A 521 -6.26 -1.20 14.82
N SER A 522 -7.13 -0.78 13.91
CA SER A 522 -7.65 0.61 13.86
C SER A 522 -8.75 0.86 14.90
N GLY A 523 -9.12 2.13 15.10
CA GLY A 523 -10.20 2.52 16.03
C GLY A 523 -9.75 3.14 17.36
N GLY A 524 -8.44 3.24 17.62
CA GLY A 524 -7.90 3.95 18.78
C GLY A 524 -8.42 5.39 18.89
N ILE A 525 -8.40 5.95 20.11
CA ILE A 525 -8.95 7.28 20.40
C ILE A 525 -7.86 8.19 20.93
N ILE A 526 -7.74 9.38 20.32
CA ILE A 526 -6.79 10.41 20.77
C ILE A 526 -7.51 11.68 21.22
N THR A 527 -7.04 12.29 22.31
CA THR A 527 -7.55 13.58 22.80
C THR A 527 -6.39 14.48 23.19
N PHE A 528 -6.11 15.48 22.36
CA PHE A 528 -4.97 16.37 22.51
C PHE A 528 -5.41 17.81 22.77
N SER A 529 -4.83 18.43 23.81
CA SER A 529 -5.08 19.82 24.17
C SER A 529 -3.78 20.58 24.48
N ASN A 530 -3.64 21.80 23.97
CA ASN A 530 -2.52 22.72 24.27
C ASN A 530 -1.13 22.07 24.09
N SER A 531 -1.00 21.13 23.15
CA SER A 531 0.15 20.24 23.01
C SER A 531 0.94 20.55 21.74
N SER A 532 2.22 20.19 21.69
CA SER A 532 3.08 20.46 20.54
C SER A 532 3.64 19.22 19.88
N PHE A 533 3.70 19.23 18.55
CA PHE A 533 4.33 18.24 17.70
C PHE A 533 5.42 18.92 16.88
N ILE A 534 6.70 18.56 17.11
CA ILE A 534 7.84 19.29 16.54
C ILE A 534 8.74 18.35 15.76
N ASN A 535 9.04 18.67 14.51
CA ASN A 535 9.99 17.93 13.66
C ASN A 535 9.73 16.41 13.55
N ASN A 536 8.47 16.01 13.71
CA ASN A 536 8.05 14.65 13.42
C ASN A 536 7.88 14.50 11.91
N ARG A 537 8.34 13.39 11.31
CA ARG A 537 8.13 13.15 9.87
C ARG A 537 6.64 13.10 9.53
N VAL A 538 5.85 12.45 10.38
CA VAL A 538 4.39 12.54 10.45
C VAL A 538 4.00 12.80 11.90
N SER A 539 3.25 13.84 12.21
CA SER A 539 2.89 14.12 13.61
C SER A 539 1.76 13.23 14.11
N ILE A 540 0.69 13.09 13.32
CA ILE A 540 -0.44 12.21 13.59
C ILE A 540 -0.79 11.45 12.30
N SER A 541 -0.82 10.12 12.35
CA SER A 541 -1.39 9.27 11.30
C SER A 541 -2.59 8.50 11.85
N MET A 542 -3.70 8.46 11.11
CA MET A 542 -4.89 7.68 11.46
C MET A 542 -5.21 6.70 10.33
N ALA A 543 -5.16 5.40 10.66
CA ALA A 543 -5.50 4.32 9.74
C ALA A 543 -7.03 4.20 9.54
N PRO A 544 -7.51 3.67 8.39
CA PRO A 544 -8.94 3.55 8.08
C PRO A 544 -9.76 2.89 9.20
N TYR A 545 -10.90 3.50 9.52
CA TYR A 545 -11.77 3.02 10.59
C TYR A 545 -13.21 3.54 10.44
N ASN A 546 -14.15 2.60 10.37
CA ASN A 546 -15.59 2.88 10.30
C ASN A 546 -16.21 2.68 11.69
N ASN A 547 -16.69 3.76 12.30
CA ASN A 547 -17.27 3.71 13.66
C ASN A 547 -18.76 3.34 13.60
N ILE A 548 -19.06 2.07 13.34
CA ILE A 548 -20.45 1.62 13.13
C ILE A 548 -21.19 1.42 14.46
N PHE A 549 -22.39 1.96 14.59
CA PHE A 549 -23.30 1.77 15.72
C PHE A 549 -24.76 1.70 15.25
N ASN A 550 -25.48 0.62 15.59
CA ASN A 550 -26.89 0.40 15.19
C ASN A 550 -27.17 0.62 13.69
N ASN A 551 -26.33 0.07 12.80
CA ASN A 551 -26.40 0.21 11.34
C ASN A 551 -26.16 1.63 10.78
N GLY A 552 -25.86 2.62 11.63
CA GLY A 552 -25.38 3.93 11.23
C GLY A 552 -23.89 4.09 11.52
N GLU A 553 -23.24 5.02 10.84
CA GLU A 553 -21.84 5.36 11.14
C GLU A 553 -21.77 6.62 12.01
N LEU A 554 -20.98 6.56 13.08
CA LEU A 554 -20.71 7.68 13.97
C LEU A 554 -19.43 8.40 13.57
N MET A 555 -19.28 9.66 13.99
CA MET A 555 -17.98 10.33 13.90
C MET A 555 -16.93 9.64 14.80
N ASN A 556 -15.66 9.68 14.40
CA ASN A 556 -14.55 9.31 15.28
C ASN A 556 -14.56 10.21 16.52
N ARG A 557 -14.28 9.64 17.69
CA ARG A 557 -14.27 10.36 18.97
C ARG A 557 -12.97 11.11 19.25
N SER A 558 -12.03 11.12 18.32
CA SER A 558 -10.77 11.84 18.46
C SER A 558 -10.96 13.35 18.35
N SER A 559 -10.22 14.12 19.16
CA SER A 559 -10.30 15.58 19.17
C SER A 559 -8.95 16.24 19.42
N ILE A 560 -8.61 17.26 18.63
CA ILE A 560 -7.35 18.00 18.72
C ILE A 560 -7.67 19.49 18.88
N THR A 561 -7.26 20.07 20.01
CA THR A 561 -7.59 21.46 20.36
C THR A 561 -6.35 22.25 20.78
N ASN A 562 -6.17 23.46 20.25
CA ASN A 562 -5.09 24.37 20.56
C ASN A 562 -3.69 23.73 20.47
N CYS A 563 -3.48 22.81 19.52
CA CYS A 563 -2.21 22.13 19.34
C CYS A 563 -1.34 22.84 18.31
N ASN A 564 -0.03 22.85 18.53
CA ASN A 564 0.95 23.43 17.63
C ASN A 564 1.75 22.34 16.92
N PHE A 565 1.73 22.36 15.59
CA PHE A 565 2.49 21.49 14.72
C PHE A 565 3.56 22.33 14.02
N LEU A 566 4.82 21.99 14.21
CA LEU A 566 5.96 22.77 13.73
C LEU A 566 7.00 21.88 13.07
N THR A 567 7.43 22.26 11.87
CA THR A 567 8.66 21.73 11.26
C THR A 567 9.62 22.87 10.97
N ASN A 568 10.86 22.77 11.45
CA ASN A 568 11.89 23.80 11.30
C ASN A 568 13.18 23.23 10.68
N ASN A 569 14.23 24.05 10.59
CA ASN A 569 15.52 23.64 10.01
C ASN A 569 16.29 22.58 10.82
N ASP A 570 15.85 22.23 12.02
CA ASP A 570 16.43 21.13 12.82
C ASP A 570 15.86 19.76 12.39
N PHE A 571 14.95 19.72 11.41
CA PHE A 571 14.43 18.47 10.85
C PHE A 571 15.48 17.75 9.99
N PHE A 572 15.67 16.45 10.24
CA PHE A 572 16.66 15.59 9.55
C PHE A 572 16.27 15.28 8.10
N VAL A 573 16.81 16.03 7.14
CA VAL A 573 16.47 15.88 5.71
C VAL A 573 17.08 14.62 5.07
N ASP A 574 18.27 14.19 5.51
CA ASP A 574 19.08 13.17 4.80
C ASP A 574 18.55 11.72 4.93
N GLN A 575 17.64 11.45 5.88
CA GLN A 575 17.10 10.09 6.09
C GLN A 575 15.62 9.96 5.68
N THR A 576 14.82 11.00 5.84
CA THR A 576 13.40 11.00 5.48
C THR A 576 12.91 12.41 5.16
N HIS A 577 12.30 12.62 3.99
CA HIS A 577 11.63 13.89 3.71
C HIS A 577 10.46 14.13 4.69
N PHE A 578 10.29 15.37 5.16
CA PHE A 578 9.09 15.75 5.91
C PHE A 578 7.85 15.52 5.04
N PHE A 579 6.92 14.70 5.55
CA PHE A 579 5.77 14.26 4.78
C PHE A 579 4.58 15.21 5.00
N CYS A 580 4.00 15.16 6.19
CA CYS A 580 2.92 16.05 6.61
C CYS A 580 2.76 16.08 8.13
N HIS A 581 2.06 17.05 8.69
CA HIS A 581 1.75 17.00 10.12
C HIS A 581 0.66 15.97 10.42
N VAL A 582 -0.46 16.02 9.70
CA VAL A 582 -1.59 15.11 9.93
C VAL A 582 -1.88 14.33 8.66
N TYR A 583 -1.98 13.02 8.79
CA TYR A 583 -2.39 12.11 7.72
C TYR A 583 -3.66 11.35 8.11
N LEU A 584 -4.73 11.53 7.34
CA LEU A 584 -6.02 10.89 7.54
C LEU A 584 -6.36 10.00 6.33
N LYS A 585 -6.71 8.74 6.58
CA LYS A 585 -7.15 7.82 5.52
C LYS A 585 -8.41 7.10 5.96
N GLY A 586 -9.51 7.22 5.19
CA GLY A 586 -10.75 6.51 5.48
C GLY A 586 -11.31 6.78 6.88
N ILE A 587 -11.25 8.03 7.35
CA ILE A 587 -11.77 8.41 8.68
C ILE A 587 -13.04 9.24 8.52
N ASN A 588 -14.13 8.81 9.15
CA ASN A 588 -15.33 9.62 9.27
C ASN A 588 -15.25 10.51 10.53
N GLY A 589 -14.74 11.73 10.38
CA GLY A 589 -14.76 12.77 11.40
C GLY A 589 -13.48 12.85 12.22
N VAL A 590 -12.91 14.04 12.32
CA VAL A 590 -11.90 14.49 13.31
C VAL A 590 -12.03 16.00 13.39
N ILE A 591 -11.96 16.58 14.59
CA ILE A 591 -12.08 18.04 14.76
C ILE A 591 -10.74 18.62 15.22
N PHE A 592 -10.24 19.57 14.44
CA PHE A 592 -9.10 20.44 14.76
C PHE A 592 -9.62 21.82 15.13
N SER A 593 -9.46 22.22 16.40
CA SER A 593 -9.95 23.50 16.91
C SER A 593 -8.79 24.38 17.36
N GLY A 594 -8.61 25.56 16.77
CA GLY A 594 -7.57 26.53 17.14
C GLY A 594 -6.12 26.02 17.01
N CYS A 595 -5.84 25.14 16.04
CA CYS A 595 -4.53 24.51 15.89
C CYS A 595 -3.66 25.27 14.88
N SER A 596 -2.34 25.29 15.09
CA SER A 596 -1.37 25.90 14.16
C SER A 596 -0.51 24.85 13.49
N PHE A 597 -0.34 24.94 12.18
CA PHE A 597 0.48 24.06 11.33
C PHE A 597 1.50 24.91 10.59
N ASN A 598 2.76 24.85 11.00
CA ASN A 598 3.79 25.79 10.58
C ASN A 598 5.02 25.06 10.04
N SER A 599 5.56 25.56 8.94
CA SER A 599 6.86 25.15 8.42
C SER A 599 7.78 26.35 8.22
N THR A 600 8.98 26.27 8.79
CA THR A 600 10.07 27.24 8.58
C THR A 600 11.28 26.60 7.89
N MET A 601 11.12 25.37 7.40
CA MET A 601 12.16 24.64 6.68
C MET A 601 12.58 25.36 5.40
N THR A 602 13.88 25.36 5.14
CA THR A 602 14.45 25.72 3.85
C THR A 602 14.74 24.42 3.08
N ILE A 603 13.97 24.11 2.04
CA ILE A 603 14.16 22.92 1.21
C ILE A 603 15.32 23.16 0.22
N PRO A 604 16.32 22.28 0.12
CA PRO A 604 17.37 22.43 -0.89
C PRO A 604 16.78 22.46 -2.32
N GLN A 605 17.24 23.36 -3.19
CA GLN A 605 16.68 23.55 -4.56
C GLN A 605 16.77 22.32 -5.48
N ASN A 606 17.47 21.25 -5.08
CA ASN A 606 17.78 20.08 -5.92
C ASN A 606 17.31 18.74 -5.32
N THR A 607 16.41 18.73 -4.34
CA THR A 607 15.85 17.47 -3.84
C THR A 607 14.89 16.89 -4.89
N PRO A 608 15.17 15.72 -5.50
CA PRO A 608 14.25 15.11 -6.44
C PRO A 608 12.95 14.75 -5.71
N PHE A 609 11.86 15.42 -6.08
CA PHE A 609 10.54 15.23 -5.48
C PHE A 609 9.90 13.93 -5.98
N TYR A 610 10.32 12.79 -5.41
CA TYR A 610 9.66 11.49 -5.60
C TYR A 610 8.41 11.32 -4.70
N VAL A 611 8.10 12.31 -3.86
CA VAL A 611 6.98 12.26 -2.91
C VAL A 611 5.87 13.19 -3.38
N SER A 612 4.71 12.63 -3.67
CA SER A 612 3.49 13.41 -3.96
C SER A 612 3.03 14.17 -2.70
N PHE A 613 2.75 15.47 -2.82
CA PHE A 613 2.29 16.38 -1.75
C PHE A 613 3.15 16.45 -0.45
N PRO A 614 4.45 16.80 -0.54
CA PRO A 614 5.34 16.95 0.62
C PRO A 614 5.12 18.29 1.32
N ASN A 615 5.63 18.42 2.55
CA ASN A 615 5.52 19.65 3.36
C ASN A 615 4.06 20.14 3.49
N THR A 616 3.20 19.21 3.91
CA THR A 616 1.74 19.44 4.01
C THR A 616 1.29 19.59 5.47
N GLY A 617 0.36 20.49 5.75
CA GLY A 617 -0.28 20.60 7.07
C GLY A 617 -1.17 19.40 7.37
N ILE A 618 -2.34 19.35 6.73
CA ILE A 618 -3.25 18.19 6.78
C ILE A 618 -3.34 17.57 5.39
N ARG A 619 -3.05 16.27 5.31
CA ARG A 619 -3.28 15.44 4.13
C ARG A 619 -4.35 14.42 4.42
N SER A 620 -5.39 14.36 3.58
CA SER A 620 -6.48 13.42 3.75
C SER A 620 -6.84 12.68 2.46
N ILE A 621 -7.16 11.40 2.59
CA ILE A 621 -7.71 10.56 1.52
C ILE A 621 -9.01 9.94 2.03
N ASN A 622 -10.11 10.15 1.31
CA ASN A 622 -11.44 9.59 1.65
C ASN A 622 -11.83 9.81 3.13
N SER A 623 -11.52 10.99 3.67
CA SER A 623 -11.72 11.28 5.09
C SER A 623 -12.53 12.57 5.28
N ARG A 624 -13.36 12.59 6.32
CA ARG A 624 -14.08 13.76 6.79
C ARG A 624 -13.36 14.38 7.98
N PHE A 625 -13.20 15.69 7.97
CA PHE A 625 -12.64 16.41 9.10
C PHE A 625 -13.10 17.87 9.09
N THR A 626 -13.01 18.48 10.26
CA THR A 626 -13.34 19.90 10.45
C THR A 626 -12.13 20.63 10.99
N VAL A 627 -11.82 21.77 10.39
CA VAL A 627 -10.89 22.75 10.93
C VAL A 627 -11.65 24.02 11.25
N LYS A 628 -11.56 24.45 12.51
CA LYS A 628 -12.29 25.62 13.01
C LYS A 628 -11.47 26.35 14.08
N PRO A 629 -11.79 27.61 14.42
CA PRO A 629 -11.23 28.27 15.59
C PRO A 629 -11.84 27.72 16.89
N THR A 630 -11.24 28.09 18.03
CA THR A 630 -11.93 28.01 19.33
C THR A 630 -12.65 29.33 19.62
N CYS A 631 -13.89 29.25 20.10
CA CYS A 631 -14.76 30.41 20.32
C CYS A 631 -15.10 30.63 21.81
N ASN A 632 -15.33 31.89 22.19
CA ASN A 632 -15.76 32.24 23.55
C ASN A 632 -17.21 31.79 23.87
N SER A 633 -18.06 31.61 22.85
CA SER A 633 -19.44 31.16 22.98
C SER A 633 -19.66 29.82 22.28
N ALA A 634 -20.58 29.02 22.81
CA ALA A 634 -21.06 27.84 22.11
C ALA A 634 -21.84 28.29 20.86
N LEU A 635 -21.53 27.67 19.73
CA LEU A 635 -22.18 27.89 18.44
C LEU A 635 -23.28 26.84 18.23
N PHE A 636 -24.39 27.23 17.63
CA PHE A 636 -25.40 26.28 17.14
C PHE A 636 -24.90 25.55 15.88
N LEU A 637 -25.60 24.48 15.49
CA LEU A 637 -25.26 23.70 14.29
C LEU A 637 -25.30 24.59 13.05
N GLY A 638 -24.23 24.57 12.25
CA GLY A 638 -24.10 25.40 11.05
C GLY A 638 -23.59 26.82 11.29
N GLU A 639 -23.41 27.24 12.56
CA GLU A 639 -22.87 28.57 12.84
C GLU A 639 -21.34 28.66 12.69
N VAL A 640 -20.87 29.81 12.21
CA VAL A 640 -19.46 30.17 12.10
C VAL A 640 -19.14 31.28 13.11
N CYS A 641 -17.99 31.14 13.76
CA CYS A 641 -17.49 32.10 14.73
C CYS A 641 -17.23 33.46 14.07
N ASP A 642 -17.87 34.50 14.59
CA ASP A 642 -17.51 35.87 14.21
C ASP A 642 -16.13 36.23 14.76
N GLU A 643 -15.41 37.09 14.03
CA GLU A 643 -14.02 37.45 14.31
C GLU A 643 -13.80 37.93 15.76
N ALA A 644 -14.74 38.70 16.30
CA ALA A 644 -14.70 39.19 17.68
C ALA A 644 -14.86 38.10 18.76
N ASN A 645 -15.36 36.91 18.39
CA ASN A 645 -15.62 35.78 19.30
C ASN A 645 -14.55 34.68 19.21
N ILE A 646 -13.61 34.78 18.27
CA ILE A 646 -12.49 33.85 18.11
C ILE A 646 -11.50 34.06 19.27
N THR A 647 -11.17 32.98 19.98
CA THR A 647 -10.13 32.97 21.02
C THR A 647 -8.78 32.52 20.48
N HIS A 648 -8.78 31.47 19.64
CA HIS A 648 -7.61 31.04 18.88
C HIS A 648 -8.04 30.65 17.47
N SER A 649 -7.45 31.31 16.47
CA SER A 649 -7.57 30.93 15.06
C SER A 649 -6.86 29.61 14.80
N SER A 650 -7.36 28.83 13.85
CA SER A 650 -6.55 27.79 13.21
C SER A 650 -5.69 28.42 12.12
N ILE A 651 -4.43 28.01 12.01
CA ILE A 651 -3.42 28.67 11.14
C ILE A 651 -2.62 27.62 10.36
N PHE A 652 -2.39 27.85 9.07
CA PHE A 652 -1.47 27.08 8.23
C PHE A 652 -0.44 28.03 7.61
N SER A 653 0.84 27.88 7.93
CA SER A 653 1.87 28.85 7.54
C SER A 653 3.15 28.22 6.97
N GLY A 654 3.64 28.75 5.85
CA GLY A 654 4.95 28.41 5.27
C GLY A 654 5.04 27.01 4.64
N LEU A 655 3.90 26.38 4.38
CA LEU A 655 3.82 25.03 3.83
C LEU A 655 3.87 25.04 2.30
N ASN A 656 4.07 23.88 1.69
CA ASN A 656 3.77 23.73 0.26
C ASN A 656 2.25 23.63 0.09
N TYR A 657 1.62 22.82 0.94
CA TYR A 657 0.17 22.71 1.00
C TYR A 657 -0.30 22.92 2.43
N GLY A 658 -1.18 23.89 2.66
CA GLY A 658 -1.86 24.00 3.96
C GLY A 658 -2.69 22.75 4.21
N ILE A 659 -3.65 22.49 3.31
CA ILE A 659 -4.50 21.31 3.32
C ILE A 659 -4.51 20.67 1.94
N VAL A 660 -4.33 19.35 1.88
CA VAL A 660 -4.60 18.52 0.71
C VAL A 660 -5.71 17.54 1.06
N ALA A 661 -6.84 17.67 0.37
CA ALA A 661 -7.94 16.74 0.49
C ALA A 661 -8.22 16.08 -0.86
N SER A 662 -8.07 14.77 -0.89
CA SER A 662 -8.42 13.96 -2.04
C SER A 662 -9.52 12.99 -1.65
N SER A 663 -10.50 12.88 -2.53
CA SER A 663 -11.55 11.90 -2.42
C SER A 663 -11.82 11.37 -3.80
N SER A 664 -12.29 10.14 -3.84
CA SER A 664 -12.85 9.52 -5.03
C SER A 664 -14.20 10.05 -5.47
N GLY A 665 -14.75 11.04 -4.77
CA GLY A 665 -16.15 11.44 -4.88
C GLY A 665 -17.00 11.04 -3.67
N ASN A 666 -16.38 10.40 -2.68
CA ASN A 666 -17.03 10.02 -1.44
C ASN A 666 -17.74 11.24 -0.88
N PHE A 667 -18.83 10.99 -0.16
CA PHE A 667 -19.49 11.95 0.72
C PHE A 667 -18.57 12.42 1.86
N SER A 668 -17.24 12.42 1.68
CA SER A 668 -16.20 12.95 2.55
C SER A 668 -16.25 14.48 2.59
N ASN A 669 -17.29 15.04 3.21
CA ASN A 669 -17.33 16.48 3.46
C ASN A 669 -16.15 16.91 4.34
N ILE A 670 -15.46 17.97 3.90
CA ILE A 670 -14.47 18.69 4.69
C ILE A 670 -15.00 20.08 5.02
N GLU A 671 -14.83 20.50 6.26
CA GLU A 671 -15.33 21.79 6.73
C GLU A 671 -14.18 22.64 7.26
N ILE A 672 -13.85 23.71 6.53
CA ILE A 672 -12.78 24.64 6.90
C ILE A 672 -13.42 26.00 7.16
N LYS A 673 -13.39 26.43 8.42
CA LYS A 673 -14.12 27.61 8.91
C LYS A 673 -13.16 28.56 9.62
N SER A 674 -13.23 29.86 9.32
CA SER A 674 -12.50 30.93 10.02
C SER A 674 -11.02 30.58 10.30
N THR A 675 -10.34 30.07 9.27
CA THR A 675 -8.94 29.61 9.32
C THR A 675 -8.04 30.50 8.48
N GLU A 676 -6.81 30.71 8.93
CA GLU A 676 -5.82 31.54 8.24
C GLU A 676 -4.79 30.68 7.49
N PHE A 677 -4.54 31.00 6.22
CA PHE A 677 -3.55 30.35 5.36
C PHE A 677 -2.52 31.37 4.93
N ILE A 678 -1.27 31.22 5.36
CA ILE A 678 -0.23 32.24 5.24
C ILE A 678 0.99 31.69 4.49
N ASN A 679 1.43 32.35 3.42
CA ASN A 679 2.68 31.99 2.73
C ASN A 679 2.76 30.52 2.30
N ASN A 680 1.63 29.92 1.90
CA ASN A 680 1.61 28.56 1.35
C ASN A 680 1.68 28.62 -0.19
N ASP A 681 2.19 27.58 -0.86
CA ASP A 681 2.06 27.48 -2.33
C ASP A 681 0.59 27.26 -2.71
N TYR A 682 -0.06 26.33 -2.00
CA TYR A 682 -1.49 26.13 -2.01
C TYR A 682 -2.01 26.29 -0.58
N GLY A 683 -2.93 27.23 -0.35
CA GLY A 683 -3.62 27.29 0.94
C GLY A 683 -4.42 26.01 1.16
N ILE A 684 -5.32 25.72 0.22
CA ILE A 684 -6.11 24.48 0.18
C ILE A 684 -6.09 23.92 -1.24
N TYR A 685 -5.82 22.62 -1.36
CA TYR A 685 -5.90 21.86 -2.60
C TYR A 685 -6.91 20.73 -2.42
N ILE A 686 -7.97 20.74 -3.23
CA ILE A 686 -9.04 19.75 -3.21
C ILE A 686 -9.14 19.07 -4.56
N SER A 687 -9.20 17.73 -4.54
CA SER A 687 -9.41 16.92 -5.74
C SER A 687 -10.47 15.85 -5.49
N GLY A 688 -11.57 15.88 -6.25
CA GLY A 688 -12.61 14.86 -6.18
C GLY A 688 -13.47 14.86 -4.91
N VAL A 689 -13.33 15.86 -4.04
CA VAL A 689 -14.16 15.98 -2.82
C VAL A 689 -15.45 16.70 -3.15
N ASN A 690 -16.60 16.04 -2.94
CA ASN A 690 -17.92 16.65 -3.09
C ASN A 690 -18.38 17.31 -1.78
N ASN A 691 -19.17 18.37 -1.92
CA ASN A 691 -19.72 19.17 -0.83
C ASN A 691 -18.71 19.77 0.18
N PRO A 692 -17.50 20.22 -0.22
CA PRO A 692 -16.60 20.86 0.72
C PRO A 692 -17.14 22.25 1.14
N LYS A 693 -16.95 22.59 2.42
CA LYS A 693 -17.38 23.88 2.99
C LYS A 693 -16.18 24.72 3.37
N ILE A 694 -15.98 25.82 2.65
CA ILE A 694 -14.87 26.76 2.85
C ILE A 694 -15.48 28.11 3.19
N LEU A 695 -15.59 28.42 4.48
CA LEU A 695 -16.38 29.54 5.00
C LEU A 695 -15.54 30.50 5.85
N LYS A 696 -15.62 31.82 5.59
CA LYS A 696 -14.94 32.88 6.37
C LYS A 696 -13.43 32.70 6.56
N ASN A 697 -12.75 32.00 5.65
CA ASN A 697 -11.29 31.80 5.75
C ASN A 697 -10.52 32.98 5.18
N ARG A 698 -9.27 33.14 5.60
CA ARG A 698 -8.37 34.19 5.13
C ARG A 698 -7.10 33.59 4.52
N PHE A 699 -6.86 33.91 3.25
CA PHE A 699 -5.74 33.45 2.46
C PHE A 699 -4.78 34.60 2.16
N ILE A 700 -3.54 34.46 2.63
CA ILE A 700 -2.43 35.42 2.50
C ILE A 700 -1.40 34.84 1.52
N ILE A 701 -1.54 35.20 0.25
CA ILE A 701 -0.85 34.54 -0.87
C ILE A 701 0.43 35.31 -1.21
N SER A 702 1.45 35.18 -0.36
CA SER A 702 2.68 36.00 -0.42
C SER A 702 3.99 35.21 -0.47
N LYS A 703 3.93 33.92 -0.85
CA LYS A 703 5.13 33.07 -0.97
C LYS A 703 5.97 33.46 -2.19
N GLU A 704 7.25 33.80 -1.98
CA GLU A 704 8.16 34.36 -3.01
C GLU A 704 9.35 33.46 -3.39
N SER A 705 9.58 32.37 -2.66
CA SER A 705 10.75 31.52 -2.85
C SER A 705 10.44 30.07 -2.51
N GLN A 706 11.11 29.13 -3.20
CA GLN A 706 11.01 27.69 -2.97
C GLN A 706 9.60 27.13 -3.22
N ASN A 707 9.12 27.36 -4.43
CA ASN A 707 7.78 26.97 -4.81
C ASN A 707 7.81 25.68 -5.62
N ILE A 708 6.81 24.85 -5.39
CA ILE A 708 6.50 23.72 -6.26
C ILE A 708 5.71 24.16 -7.51
N THR A 709 5.21 25.41 -7.53
CA THR A 709 4.45 26.01 -8.63
C THR A 709 4.93 27.43 -8.89
N ASN A 710 4.89 27.87 -10.15
CA ASN A 710 5.16 29.27 -10.49
C ASN A 710 3.97 30.18 -10.21
N LYS A 711 2.82 29.62 -9.78
CA LYS A 711 1.59 30.36 -9.48
C LYS A 711 0.98 29.91 -8.15
N PRO A 712 1.36 30.52 -7.01
CA PRO A 712 0.73 30.21 -5.73
C PRO A 712 -0.78 30.48 -5.76
N VAL A 713 -1.57 29.58 -5.16
CA VAL A 713 -3.03 29.61 -5.19
C VAL A 713 -3.60 29.61 -3.77
N GLY A 714 -4.56 30.48 -3.46
CA GLY A 714 -5.26 30.45 -2.19
C GLY A 714 -6.07 29.16 -2.02
N LEU A 715 -7.03 28.95 -2.91
CA LEU A 715 -7.92 27.78 -2.93
C LEU A 715 -7.98 27.19 -4.33
N TYR A 716 -7.61 25.91 -4.47
CA TYR A 716 -7.69 25.16 -5.71
C TYR A 716 -8.64 23.98 -5.54
N LEU A 717 -9.68 23.89 -6.39
CA LEU A 717 -10.60 22.75 -6.46
C LEU A 717 -10.55 22.14 -7.86
N GLN A 718 -10.51 20.82 -7.93
CA GLN A 718 -10.71 20.10 -9.18
C GLN A 718 -11.65 18.90 -9.03
N ASN A 719 -12.47 18.65 -10.05
CA ASN A 719 -13.39 17.50 -10.12
C ASN A 719 -14.33 17.40 -8.90
N SER A 720 -14.67 18.56 -8.34
CA SER A 720 -15.43 18.73 -7.10
C SER A 720 -16.68 19.54 -7.36
N THR A 721 -17.79 19.16 -6.72
CA THR A 721 -19.05 19.89 -6.83
C THR A 721 -19.86 19.87 -5.52
N GLY A 722 -20.99 20.58 -5.49
CA GLY A 722 -21.79 20.83 -4.29
C GLY A 722 -21.09 21.72 -3.27
N PHE A 723 -20.00 22.37 -3.65
CA PHE A 723 -19.17 23.12 -2.73
C PHE A 723 -19.81 24.44 -2.31
N ARG A 724 -19.44 24.89 -1.11
CA ARG A 724 -19.80 26.20 -0.58
C ARG A 724 -18.55 27.00 -0.28
N ILE A 725 -18.30 28.02 -1.11
CA ILE A 725 -17.16 28.93 -0.98
C ILE A 725 -17.72 30.32 -0.71
N GLU A 726 -17.79 30.67 0.59
CA GLU A 726 -18.53 31.84 1.04
C GLU A 726 -17.76 32.70 2.06
N GLU A 727 -17.81 34.01 1.85
CA GLU A 727 -17.22 35.04 2.74
C GLU A 727 -15.73 34.85 3.04
N ASN A 728 -14.98 34.20 2.14
CA ASN A 728 -13.54 34.07 2.27
C ASN A 728 -12.83 35.34 1.76
N GLN A 729 -11.65 35.60 2.31
CA GLN A 729 -10.79 36.71 1.92
C GLN A 729 -9.50 36.16 1.30
N PHE A 730 -9.23 36.54 0.07
CA PHE A 730 -8.01 36.21 -0.66
C PHE A 730 -7.25 37.51 -0.90
N TYR A 731 -6.04 37.59 -0.36
CA TYR A 731 -5.22 38.78 -0.52
C TYR A 731 -3.76 38.45 -0.76
N ASN A 732 -3.11 39.30 -1.53
CA ASN A 732 -1.66 39.32 -1.67
C ASN A 732 -1.11 40.63 -1.08
N ASN A 733 -0.09 40.54 -0.23
CA ASN A 733 0.58 41.69 0.38
C ASN A 733 2.06 41.79 -0.02
N SER A 734 2.48 41.05 -1.03
CA SER A 734 3.84 41.00 -1.55
C SER A 734 3.93 41.68 -2.91
N ILE A 735 5.04 42.38 -3.14
CA ILE A 735 5.40 42.96 -4.43
C ILE A 735 6.16 41.87 -5.21
N SER A 736 5.42 40.99 -5.88
CA SER A 736 5.94 39.76 -6.50
C SER A 736 6.11 39.86 -8.02
N LEU A 737 7.01 39.02 -8.58
CA LEU A 737 7.11 38.72 -10.01
C LEU A 737 6.32 37.46 -10.42
N LEU A 738 5.74 36.72 -9.47
CA LEU A 738 4.98 35.50 -9.72
C LEU A 738 3.49 35.80 -9.77
N ASP A 739 2.76 35.10 -10.64
CA ASP A 739 1.31 35.21 -10.70
C ASP A 739 0.69 34.66 -9.41
N LYS A 740 -0.14 35.45 -8.72
CA LYS A 740 -0.89 35.01 -7.53
C LYS A 740 -2.36 34.83 -7.89
N ILE A 741 -2.92 33.67 -7.55
CA ILE A 741 -4.30 33.34 -7.87
C ILE A 741 -5.10 33.17 -6.57
N GLY A 742 -6.23 33.87 -6.45
CA GLY A 742 -7.11 33.74 -5.29
C GLY A 742 -7.79 32.37 -5.25
N LEU A 743 -8.67 32.14 -6.22
CA LEU A 743 -9.48 30.93 -6.36
C LEU A 743 -9.26 30.30 -7.74
N THR A 744 -9.07 28.98 -7.78
CA THR A 744 -9.14 28.18 -9.00
C THR A 744 -10.17 27.08 -8.86
N ILE A 745 -11.11 26.99 -9.81
CA ILE A 745 -12.05 25.87 -9.93
C ILE A 745 -11.84 25.24 -11.31
N LYS A 746 -11.57 23.94 -11.31
CA LYS A 746 -11.36 23.16 -12.51
C LYS A 746 -12.37 22.03 -12.58
N ASN A 747 -13.09 21.91 -13.69
CA ASN A 747 -13.99 20.79 -13.93
C ASN A 747 -14.99 20.52 -12.79
N SER A 748 -15.73 21.55 -12.34
CA SER A 748 -16.81 21.37 -11.35
C SER A 748 -18.06 20.68 -11.91
N ARG A 749 -18.08 20.39 -13.22
CA ARG A 749 -19.13 19.72 -13.98
C ARG A 749 -20.43 20.53 -14.06
N GLU A 750 -21.49 19.86 -14.48
CA GLU A 750 -22.85 20.35 -14.72
C GLU A 750 -23.60 20.85 -13.49
N ASP A 751 -23.32 20.27 -12.32
CA ASP A 751 -24.01 20.63 -11.07
C ASP A 751 -23.93 22.15 -10.83
N ASN A 752 -25.02 22.75 -10.37
CA ASN A 752 -25.01 24.17 -10.03
C ASN A 752 -24.14 24.42 -8.79
N ASN A 753 -23.12 25.25 -8.96
CA ASN A 753 -22.16 25.60 -7.93
C ASN A 753 -22.09 27.13 -7.79
N ILE A 754 -21.86 27.63 -6.57
CA ILE A 754 -21.87 29.07 -6.30
C ILE A 754 -20.60 29.49 -5.57
N VAL A 755 -19.89 30.48 -6.14
CA VAL A 755 -18.86 31.26 -5.44
C VAL A 755 -19.51 32.55 -4.96
N TYR A 756 -19.69 32.69 -3.64
CA TYR A 756 -20.56 33.73 -3.07
C TYR A 756 -19.83 34.66 -2.10
N LYS A 757 -19.88 35.97 -2.34
CA LYS A 757 -19.49 37.00 -1.36
C LYS A 757 -18.05 36.88 -0.82
N ASN A 758 -17.13 36.42 -1.65
CA ASN A 758 -15.71 36.38 -1.34
C ASN A 758 -15.04 37.70 -1.72
N LYS A 759 -13.93 38.03 -1.06
CA LYS A 759 -13.12 39.21 -1.35
C LYS A 759 -11.78 38.79 -1.97
N PHE A 760 -11.42 39.41 -3.09
CA PHE A 760 -10.18 39.18 -3.84
C PHE A 760 -9.41 40.49 -3.98
N GLU A 761 -8.20 40.57 -3.41
CA GLU A 761 -7.47 41.82 -3.29
C GLU A 761 -5.99 41.70 -3.68
N ASN A 762 -5.54 42.58 -4.59
CA ASN A 762 -4.14 42.73 -5.00
C ASN A 762 -3.52 41.46 -5.62
N LEU A 763 -4.33 40.67 -6.32
CA LEU A 763 -3.95 39.40 -6.96
C LEU A 763 -3.64 39.60 -8.44
N THR A 764 -2.91 38.65 -9.05
CA THR A 764 -2.80 38.63 -10.51
C THR A 764 -4.12 38.21 -11.11
N ILE A 765 -4.70 37.12 -10.60
CA ILE A 765 -6.03 36.64 -10.98
C ILE A 765 -6.86 36.45 -9.71
N GLY A 766 -8.01 37.11 -9.61
CA GLY A 766 -8.95 36.92 -8.50
C GLY A 766 -9.55 35.51 -8.54
N GLN A 767 -10.24 35.21 -9.64
CA GLN A 767 -10.96 33.96 -9.87
C GLN A 767 -10.57 33.36 -11.23
N LEU A 768 -10.17 32.09 -11.23
CA LEU A 768 -9.80 31.33 -12.41
C LEU A 768 -10.68 30.07 -12.55
N PHE A 769 -11.41 29.96 -13.66
CA PHE A 769 -12.30 28.84 -13.95
C PHE A 769 -11.79 28.09 -15.18
N LEU A 770 -11.45 26.82 -15.01
CA LEU A 770 -10.79 25.98 -16.02
C LEU A 770 -11.70 24.83 -16.44
N GLY A 771 -11.85 24.61 -17.75
CA GLY A 771 -12.53 23.42 -18.31
C GLY A 771 -14.05 23.38 -18.08
N PHE A 772 -14.57 22.21 -17.70
CA PHE A 772 -16.02 21.93 -17.64
C PHE A 772 -16.66 22.36 -16.32
N ASN A 773 -17.24 23.55 -16.28
CA ASN A 773 -17.99 24.03 -15.12
C ASN A 773 -19.43 24.41 -15.52
N TYR A 774 -19.96 23.75 -16.55
CA TYR A 774 -21.25 24.01 -17.21
C TYR A 774 -21.73 22.75 -17.95
N ASN A 775 -23.04 22.52 -17.98
CA ASN A 775 -23.69 21.45 -18.75
C ASN A 775 -24.03 21.90 -20.17
N ASN A 776 -23.65 21.18 -21.22
CA ASN A 776 -24.09 21.49 -22.59
C ASN A 776 -24.00 20.34 -23.59
N LEU A 777 -24.56 19.18 -23.25
CA LEU A 777 -24.60 18.07 -24.20
C LEU A 777 -25.64 18.28 -25.32
N ASN A 778 -26.67 19.12 -25.14
CA ASN A 778 -27.64 19.49 -26.19
C ASN A 778 -28.13 20.95 -26.07
N THR A 779 -28.36 21.63 -27.20
CA THR A 779 -28.92 23.00 -27.29
C THR A 779 -30.39 23.15 -26.84
N THR A 780 -30.97 22.06 -26.33
CA THR A 780 -32.33 21.97 -25.78
C THR A 780 -32.34 21.92 -24.25
N ASP A 781 -31.19 21.68 -23.62
CA ASP A 781 -31.07 21.53 -22.17
C ASP A 781 -30.91 22.88 -21.46
N GLU A 782 -31.33 22.92 -20.20
CA GLU A 782 -31.30 24.12 -19.37
C GLU A 782 -29.87 24.49 -19.01
N ALA A 783 -29.59 25.79 -18.91
CA ALA A 783 -28.27 26.25 -18.53
C ALA A 783 -27.97 25.99 -17.03
N GLU A 784 -27.08 25.04 -16.76
CA GLU A 784 -26.66 24.63 -15.40
C GLU A 784 -25.14 24.70 -15.26
N GLY A 785 -24.64 25.14 -14.10
CA GLY A 785 -23.21 25.13 -13.81
C GLY A 785 -22.78 26.19 -12.80
N LEU A 786 -21.50 26.55 -12.87
CA LEU A 786 -20.87 27.48 -11.94
C LEU A 786 -21.36 28.92 -12.14
N VAL A 787 -21.76 29.57 -11.05
CA VAL A 787 -22.05 31.00 -10.99
C VAL A 787 -21.17 31.70 -9.95
N THR A 788 -20.73 32.92 -10.27
CA THR A 788 -19.95 33.79 -9.37
C THR A 788 -20.78 35.03 -9.04
N ILE A 789 -21.10 35.21 -7.76
CA ILE A 789 -22.13 36.14 -7.29
C ILE A 789 -21.64 36.90 -6.06
N CYS A 790 -21.90 38.21 -6.04
CA CYS A 790 -21.64 39.10 -4.91
C CYS A 790 -20.16 39.19 -4.47
N ASN A 791 -19.22 38.74 -5.29
CA ASN A 791 -17.80 38.77 -4.94
C ASN A 791 -17.22 40.18 -5.13
N GLU A 792 -16.28 40.55 -4.28
CA GLU A 792 -15.62 41.85 -4.32
C GLU A 792 -14.19 41.71 -4.82
N ASN A 793 -13.84 42.46 -5.86
CA ASN A 793 -12.50 42.50 -6.42
C ASN A 793 -11.91 43.90 -6.29
N TYR A 794 -10.63 43.97 -5.89
CA TYR A 794 -9.94 45.24 -5.67
C TYR A 794 -8.45 45.13 -6.04
N LEU A 795 -7.98 46.04 -6.90
CA LEU A 795 -6.57 46.16 -7.31
C LEU A 795 -5.97 44.88 -7.88
N ASN A 796 -6.77 44.00 -8.50
CA ASN A 796 -6.19 42.88 -9.24
C ASN A 796 -5.58 43.38 -10.55
N THR A 797 -4.50 42.74 -11.01
CA THR A 797 -3.66 43.30 -12.08
C THR A 797 -3.92 42.70 -13.46
N GLN A 798 -4.27 41.42 -13.56
CA GLN A 798 -4.56 40.77 -14.85
C GLN A 798 -6.07 40.56 -15.04
N TYR A 799 -6.70 39.74 -14.20
CA TYR A 799 -8.12 39.41 -14.31
C TYR A 799 -8.83 39.36 -12.94
N ASP A 800 -10.04 39.94 -12.83
CA ASP A 800 -10.88 39.68 -11.66
C ASP A 800 -11.53 38.30 -11.81
N ILE A 801 -12.07 38.04 -12.99
CA ILE A 801 -12.65 36.76 -13.38
C ILE A 801 -12.07 36.33 -14.72
N HIS A 802 -11.51 35.12 -14.77
CA HIS A 802 -11.03 34.49 -15.99
C HIS A 802 -11.66 33.11 -16.16
N VAL A 803 -12.29 32.89 -17.31
CA VAL A 803 -12.81 31.59 -17.75
C VAL A 803 -11.97 31.13 -18.94
N GLU A 804 -11.25 30.02 -18.78
CA GLU A 804 -10.40 29.42 -19.81
C GLU A 804 -10.96 28.04 -20.22
N PRO A 805 -11.34 27.87 -21.51
CA PRO A 805 -11.94 26.65 -22.04
C PRO A 805 -10.91 25.55 -22.31
N ILE A 806 -11.39 24.33 -22.60
CA ILE A 806 -10.56 23.26 -23.18
C ILE A 806 -10.60 23.40 -24.71
N LEU A 807 -9.47 23.79 -25.31
CA LEU A 807 -9.36 24.16 -26.73
C LEU A 807 -9.83 23.09 -27.73
N SER A 808 -9.92 21.82 -27.33
CA SER A 808 -10.37 20.70 -28.17
C SER A 808 -11.87 20.43 -28.12
N GLN A 809 -12.64 21.09 -27.24
CA GLN A 809 -14.06 20.81 -27.05
C GLN A 809 -14.92 22.07 -27.22
N LYS A 810 -16.05 21.93 -27.91
CA LYS A 810 -16.84 23.07 -28.41
C LYS A 810 -17.65 23.83 -27.37
N TYR A 811 -17.76 23.35 -26.12
CA TYR A 811 -18.73 23.88 -25.15
C TYR A 811 -18.24 23.81 -23.70
N THR A 812 -17.11 24.46 -23.40
CA THR A 812 -16.54 24.54 -22.03
C THR A 812 -16.65 25.96 -21.47
N GLY A 813 -16.76 26.11 -20.15
CA GLY A 813 -16.91 27.41 -19.50
C GLY A 813 -17.66 27.31 -18.17
N ILE A 814 -18.39 28.37 -17.83
CA ILE A 814 -19.28 28.45 -16.66
C ILE A 814 -20.73 28.73 -17.13
N ASN A 815 -21.69 28.80 -16.21
CA ASN A 815 -23.10 29.04 -16.56
C ASN A 815 -23.25 30.33 -17.43
N PRO A 816 -23.89 30.26 -18.62
CA PRO A 816 -24.03 31.40 -19.51
C PRO A 816 -24.93 32.50 -18.94
N PHE A 817 -25.72 32.23 -17.89
CA PHE A 817 -26.55 33.23 -17.21
C PHE A 817 -25.99 33.51 -15.81
N GLN A 818 -25.15 34.54 -15.70
CA GLN A 818 -24.63 34.99 -14.41
C GLN A 818 -25.62 35.94 -13.75
N THR A 819 -26.63 35.34 -13.11
CA THR A 819 -27.73 36.02 -12.42
C THR A 819 -28.00 35.36 -11.06
N TYR A 820 -28.81 36.00 -10.23
CA TYR A 820 -29.22 35.46 -8.94
C TYR A 820 -30.73 35.60 -8.74
N LEU A 821 -31.28 34.75 -7.89
CA LEU A 821 -32.68 34.83 -7.50
C LEU A 821 -32.81 35.40 -6.10
N ILE A 822 -33.62 36.44 -5.96
CA ILE A 822 -33.97 37.02 -4.66
C ILE A 822 -35.42 36.72 -4.33
N LYS A 823 -35.70 36.64 -3.03
CA LYS A 823 -37.07 36.63 -2.51
C LYS A 823 -37.46 38.08 -2.21
N TYR A 824 -38.50 38.57 -2.88
CA TYR A 824 -39.06 39.89 -2.64
C TYR A 824 -40.54 39.72 -2.32
N GLU A 825 -40.92 40.02 -1.07
CA GLU A 825 -42.23 39.69 -0.53
C GLU A 825 -42.54 38.18 -0.67
N ASP A 826 -43.59 37.80 -1.39
CA ASP A 826 -44.00 36.41 -1.65
C ASP A 826 -43.58 35.90 -3.05
N GLU A 827 -42.87 36.72 -3.84
CA GLU A 827 -42.41 36.38 -5.20
C GLU A 827 -40.90 36.15 -5.27
N LYS A 828 -40.50 35.28 -6.20
CA LYS A 828 -39.12 34.97 -6.53
C LYS A 828 -38.72 35.71 -7.80
N LEU A 829 -37.80 36.66 -7.68
CA LEU A 829 -37.49 37.61 -8.75
C LEU A 829 -36.01 37.53 -9.14
N LYS A 830 -35.76 37.67 -10.44
CA LYS A 830 -34.41 37.70 -11.03
C LYS A 830 -33.68 38.99 -10.66
N SER A 831 -32.42 38.89 -10.26
CA SER A 831 -31.57 40.00 -9.86
C SER A 831 -30.14 39.88 -10.40
N GLY A 832 -29.35 40.93 -10.24
CA GLY A 832 -27.94 40.99 -10.64
C GLY A 832 -27.04 40.06 -9.83
N ALA A 833 -26.01 39.51 -10.49
CA ALA A 833 -24.92 38.80 -9.85
C ALA A 833 -24.10 39.74 -8.93
N ASN A 834 -24.00 41.02 -9.28
CA ASN A 834 -23.40 42.09 -8.47
C ASN A 834 -21.98 41.78 -7.95
N ASN A 835 -21.13 41.17 -8.78
CA ASN A 835 -19.70 41.20 -8.47
C ASN A 835 -19.21 42.65 -8.60
N LYS A 836 -18.44 43.11 -7.61
CA LYS A 836 -17.72 44.37 -7.67
C LYS A 836 -16.38 44.14 -8.36
N PHE A 837 -16.09 44.91 -9.40
CA PHE A 837 -14.88 44.79 -10.19
C PHE A 837 -13.80 45.79 -9.78
N SER A 838 -12.54 45.42 -10.00
CA SER A 838 -11.38 46.30 -9.85
C SER A 838 -11.49 47.49 -10.80
N ASN A 839 -10.81 48.59 -10.48
CA ASN A 839 -10.76 49.77 -11.35
C ASN A 839 -10.19 49.38 -12.74
N PRO A 840 -10.86 49.72 -13.87
CA PRO A 840 -10.43 49.34 -15.21
C PRO A 840 -9.04 49.86 -15.62
N ASP A 841 -8.54 50.92 -14.95
CA ASP A 841 -7.20 51.45 -15.19
C ASP A 841 -6.08 50.60 -14.55
N ASP A 842 -6.42 49.80 -13.54
CA ASP A 842 -5.46 49.02 -12.75
C ASP A 842 -5.34 47.55 -13.23
N ILE A 843 -6.15 47.14 -14.22
CA ILE A 843 -6.33 45.73 -14.63
C ILE A 843 -6.31 45.51 -16.15
N ASP A 844 -5.83 44.36 -16.63
CA ASP A 844 -5.88 44.00 -18.06
C ASP A 844 -7.30 43.77 -18.57
N LEU A 845 -8.09 42.89 -17.96
CA LEU A 845 -9.55 42.78 -18.19
C LEU A 845 -10.23 42.52 -16.85
N GLN A 846 -11.35 43.19 -16.56
CA GLN A 846 -12.17 42.87 -15.39
C GLN A 846 -12.79 41.48 -15.53
N TYR A 847 -13.26 41.12 -16.73
CA TYR A 847 -13.83 39.80 -17.01
C TYR A 847 -13.33 39.29 -18.35
N ASN A 848 -12.50 38.24 -18.34
CA ASN A 848 -12.03 37.55 -19.53
C ASN A 848 -12.71 36.18 -19.68
N ASN A 849 -13.72 36.07 -20.55
CA ASN A 849 -14.37 34.81 -20.87
C ASN A 849 -13.94 34.31 -22.25
N GLU A 850 -13.20 33.21 -22.29
CA GLU A 850 -12.78 32.56 -23.54
C GLU A 850 -13.67 31.36 -23.91
N GLY A 851 -14.63 31.01 -23.05
CA GLY A 851 -15.61 29.94 -23.28
C GLY A 851 -16.87 30.39 -24.03
N ILE A 852 -18.00 29.70 -23.77
CA ILE A 852 -19.31 30.07 -24.31
C ILE A 852 -19.69 31.48 -23.84
N PHE A 853 -20.35 32.25 -24.69
CA PHE A 853 -20.78 33.62 -24.41
C PHE A 853 -21.67 33.72 -23.16
N ILE A 854 -21.41 34.72 -22.29
CA ILE A 854 -22.09 34.88 -20.99
C ILE A 854 -22.94 36.15 -20.96
N ASN A 855 -24.19 36.05 -20.54
CA ASN A 855 -25.02 37.17 -20.10
C ASN A 855 -24.73 37.45 -18.61
N TYR A 856 -24.15 38.62 -18.32
CA TYR A 856 -23.76 39.03 -16.97
C TYR A 856 -24.70 40.10 -16.42
N TYR A 857 -25.43 39.78 -15.34
CA TYR A 857 -26.43 40.67 -14.78
C TYR A 857 -25.89 41.55 -13.65
N TYR A 858 -26.17 42.85 -13.70
CA TYR A 858 -25.74 43.81 -12.68
C TYR A 858 -26.82 44.84 -12.35
N ASN A 859 -26.78 45.36 -11.12
CA ASN A 859 -27.62 46.50 -10.72
C ASN A 859 -26.96 47.83 -11.08
N THR A 860 -27.75 48.78 -11.58
CA THR A 860 -27.29 50.11 -12.01
C THR A 860 -27.01 51.07 -10.85
N ASN A 861 -27.37 50.71 -9.62
CA ASN A 861 -27.20 51.55 -8.42
C ASN A 861 -25.72 51.76 -8.05
N ILE A 862 -24.84 50.82 -8.41
CA ILE A 862 -23.40 50.85 -8.08
C ILE A 862 -22.61 50.63 -9.37
N ALA A 863 -21.87 51.66 -9.80
CA ALA A 863 -21.13 51.65 -11.06
C ALA A 863 -20.09 50.53 -11.15
N GLU A 864 -19.47 50.16 -10.02
CA GLU A 864 -18.44 49.11 -9.95
C GLU A 864 -18.99 47.70 -10.19
N TYR A 865 -20.32 47.52 -10.23
CA TYR A 865 -20.93 46.24 -10.59
C TYR A 865 -20.98 45.99 -12.10
N GLN A 866 -20.85 47.03 -12.91
CA GLN A 866 -20.80 46.91 -14.36
C GLN A 866 -19.35 46.71 -14.81
N PRO A 867 -19.00 45.60 -15.48
CA PRO A 867 -17.70 45.48 -16.11
C PRO A 867 -17.66 46.39 -17.34
N THR A 868 -16.56 47.13 -17.47
CA THR A 868 -16.29 48.08 -18.56
C THR A 868 -15.15 47.63 -19.46
N LYS A 869 -14.27 46.74 -18.96
CA LYS A 869 -13.14 46.15 -19.70
C LYS A 869 -13.28 44.63 -19.68
N TYR A 870 -13.86 44.05 -20.72
CA TYR A 870 -14.22 42.62 -20.74
C TYR A 870 -14.12 41.98 -22.13
N PHE A 871 -14.10 40.65 -22.17
CA PHE A 871 -14.15 39.83 -23.37
C PHE A 871 -15.12 38.65 -23.18
N GLY A 872 -15.87 38.29 -24.22
CA GLY A 872 -16.76 37.12 -24.24
C GLY A 872 -18.01 37.19 -23.37
N ILE A 873 -18.40 38.38 -22.87
CA ILE A 873 -19.60 38.58 -22.04
C ILE A 873 -20.49 39.72 -22.58
N GLN A 874 -21.76 39.74 -22.19
CA GLN A 874 -22.72 40.83 -22.37
C GLN A 874 -23.24 41.31 -21.01
N PRO A 875 -22.87 42.53 -20.58
CA PRO A 875 -23.44 43.14 -19.39
C PRO A 875 -24.93 43.48 -19.62
N MET A 876 -25.80 43.04 -18.70
CA MET A 876 -27.24 43.25 -18.75
C MET A 876 -27.75 43.88 -17.45
N GLU A 877 -28.62 44.87 -17.57
CA GLU A 877 -29.22 45.55 -16.42
C GLU A 877 -30.25 44.64 -15.72
N ALA A 878 -30.14 44.52 -14.40
CA ALA A 878 -31.13 43.88 -13.56
C ALA A 878 -32.09 44.91 -12.96
N VAL A 879 -33.38 44.55 -12.90
CA VAL A 879 -34.45 45.43 -12.39
C VAL A 879 -34.48 45.47 -10.87
N TYR A 880 -34.27 44.32 -10.23
CA TYR A 880 -34.39 44.15 -8.79
C TYR A 880 -33.03 44.14 -8.11
N GLU A 881 -32.90 44.82 -6.98
CA GLU A 881 -31.65 44.95 -6.24
C GLU A 881 -31.31 43.67 -5.44
N ASN A 882 -30.08 43.18 -5.57
CA ASN A 882 -29.55 42.09 -4.76
C ASN A 882 -28.55 42.68 -3.74
N LEU A 883 -28.96 42.66 -2.47
CA LEU A 883 -28.22 43.23 -1.35
C LEU A 883 -27.04 42.36 -0.87
N CYS A 884 -26.82 41.20 -1.50
CA CYS A 884 -25.75 40.27 -1.13
C CYS A 884 -25.74 39.90 0.36
N PRO A 885 -26.88 39.46 0.94
CA PRO A 885 -26.97 39.09 2.35
C PRO A 885 -26.00 37.94 2.68
N SER A 886 -25.47 37.92 3.90
CA SER A 886 -24.75 36.73 4.36
C SER A 886 -25.70 35.55 4.39
N LYS A 887 -25.25 34.39 3.90
CA LYS A 887 -26.00 33.12 4.02
C LYS A 887 -25.45 32.28 5.18
N ILE A 888 -24.44 32.78 5.89
CA ILE A 888 -23.84 32.16 7.06
C ILE A 888 -24.73 32.46 8.29
N ASN A 889 -25.04 31.45 9.11
CA ASN A 889 -25.82 31.53 10.37
C ASN A 889 -27.36 31.69 10.24
N GLY A 890 -27.99 31.41 9.07
CA GLY A 890 -29.44 31.62 8.85
C GLY A 890 -30.25 30.40 8.38
N LEU A 891 -29.68 29.19 8.43
CA LEU A 891 -30.21 28.01 7.73
C LEU A 891 -30.93 27.05 8.68
N TYR A 892 -32.27 27.14 8.73
CA TYR A 892 -33.10 26.19 9.50
C TYR A 892 -33.68 25.10 8.57
N PRO A 893 -33.58 23.80 8.91
CA PRO A 893 -34.03 22.70 8.04
C PRO A 893 -35.50 22.83 7.60
N LEU A 894 -36.39 23.29 8.48
CA LEU A 894 -37.81 23.50 8.16
C LEU A 894 -38.03 24.59 7.11
N VAL A 895 -37.24 25.66 7.16
CA VAL A 895 -37.31 26.76 6.19
C VAL A 895 -36.79 26.26 4.83
N ILE A 896 -35.64 25.57 4.84
CA ILE A 896 -35.04 24.98 3.62
C ILE A 896 -36.03 24.02 2.94
N ASN A 897 -36.62 23.09 3.68
CA ASN A 897 -37.57 22.12 3.11
C ASN A 897 -38.81 22.80 2.51
N SER A 898 -39.35 23.82 3.18
CA SER A 898 -40.49 24.58 2.67
C SER A 898 -40.13 25.34 1.39
N GLU A 899 -38.97 26.00 1.37
CA GLU A 899 -38.52 26.76 0.21
C GLU A 899 -38.16 25.84 -0.96
N LEU A 900 -37.51 24.71 -0.70
CA LEU A 900 -37.16 23.69 -1.69
C LEU A 900 -38.42 23.12 -2.36
N THR A 901 -39.47 22.84 -1.58
CA THR A 901 -40.76 22.37 -2.12
C THR A 901 -41.40 23.41 -3.05
N SER A 902 -41.42 24.69 -2.61
CA SER A 902 -41.99 25.80 -3.38
C SER A 902 -41.23 26.05 -4.68
N ILE A 903 -39.89 26.16 -4.64
CA ILE A 903 -39.10 26.40 -5.84
C ILE A 903 -39.16 25.20 -6.81
N THR A 904 -39.24 23.97 -6.29
CA THR A 904 -39.37 22.77 -7.14
C THR A 904 -40.63 22.82 -7.99
N LEU A 905 -41.77 23.22 -7.41
CA LEU A 905 -43.03 23.37 -8.15
C LEU A 905 -42.99 24.51 -9.16
N GLU A 906 -42.46 25.67 -8.77
CA GLU A 906 -42.34 26.84 -9.64
C GLU A 906 -41.44 26.56 -10.85
N TYR A 907 -40.29 25.94 -10.60
CA TYR A 907 -39.37 25.49 -11.64
C TYR A 907 -40.05 24.47 -12.58
N ALA A 908 -40.74 23.45 -12.04
CA ALA A 908 -41.41 22.45 -12.87
C ALA A 908 -42.50 23.07 -13.77
N ASN A 909 -43.26 24.04 -13.27
CA ASN A 909 -44.27 24.74 -14.04
C ASN A 909 -43.65 25.61 -15.15
N LEU A 910 -42.57 26.33 -14.84
CA LEU A 910 -41.85 27.13 -15.83
C LEU A 910 -41.24 26.24 -16.91
N LYS A 911 -40.62 25.11 -16.52
CA LYS A 911 -40.02 24.13 -17.45
C LYS A 911 -41.07 23.52 -18.36
N TYR A 912 -42.23 23.16 -17.82
CA TYR A 912 -43.35 22.68 -18.61
C TYR A 912 -43.77 23.72 -19.66
N ASN A 913 -43.97 24.98 -19.26
CA ASN A 913 -44.35 26.04 -20.19
C ASN A 913 -43.28 26.30 -21.26
N TYR A 914 -42.00 26.28 -20.88
CA TYR A 914 -40.89 26.42 -21.81
C TYR A 914 -40.89 25.30 -22.86
N ASN A 915 -41.00 24.05 -22.41
CA ASN A 915 -41.04 22.89 -23.30
C ASN A 915 -42.25 22.89 -24.24
N GLN A 916 -43.39 23.50 -23.85
CA GLN A 916 -44.55 23.66 -24.72
C GLN A 916 -44.36 24.72 -25.82
N LEU A 917 -43.44 25.67 -25.62
CA LEU A 917 -43.18 26.75 -26.57
C LEU A 917 -42.05 26.40 -27.52
N ILE A 918 -40.99 25.75 -27.04
CA ILE A 918 -39.90 25.24 -27.87
C ILE A 918 -40.47 24.27 -28.90
N ASP A 919 -40.27 24.60 -30.17
CA ASP A 919 -40.79 23.85 -31.34
C ASP A 919 -42.28 23.47 -31.21
N ALA A 920 -43.09 24.38 -30.67
CA ALA A 920 -44.54 24.19 -30.43
C ALA A 920 -44.91 22.95 -29.59
N GLY A 921 -43.99 22.45 -28.76
CA GLY A 921 -44.26 21.38 -27.80
C GLY A 921 -44.04 19.95 -28.31
N ASN A 922 -43.57 19.76 -29.55
CA ASN A 922 -43.25 18.44 -30.10
C ASN A 922 -42.20 18.51 -31.21
N THR A 923 -40.94 18.51 -30.82
CA THR A 923 -39.74 18.70 -31.66
C THR A 923 -39.65 17.71 -32.84
N GLU A 924 -40.06 16.45 -32.67
CA GLU A 924 -40.13 15.46 -33.76
C GLU A 924 -41.30 15.72 -34.74
N GLU A 925 -42.43 16.24 -34.29
CA GLU A 925 -43.56 16.55 -35.18
C GLU A 925 -43.30 17.77 -36.06
N LEU A 926 -42.60 18.78 -35.55
CA LEU A 926 -42.18 19.93 -36.37
C LEU A 926 -41.13 19.52 -37.39
N ILE A 927 -40.12 18.73 -37.00
CA ILE A 927 -39.13 18.18 -37.94
C ILE A 927 -39.81 17.30 -38.98
N LYS A 928 -40.80 16.48 -38.58
CA LYS A 928 -41.57 15.65 -39.50
C LYS A 928 -42.49 16.46 -40.40
N LEU A 929 -43.07 17.56 -39.94
CA LEU A 929 -43.80 18.52 -40.77
C LEU A 929 -42.86 19.16 -41.81
N ILE A 930 -41.66 19.58 -41.39
CA ILE A 930 -40.61 20.11 -42.27
C ILE A 930 -40.19 19.06 -43.32
N GLN A 931 -40.10 17.80 -42.92
CA GLN A 931 -39.75 16.67 -43.81
C GLN A 931 -40.91 16.22 -44.72
N ASP A 932 -42.17 16.33 -44.27
CA ASP A 932 -43.38 15.93 -45.01
C ASP A 932 -43.89 17.06 -45.94
N GLU A 933 -43.56 18.33 -45.68
CA GLU A 933 -43.85 19.50 -46.55
C GLU A 933 -42.90 19.58 -47.75
N TRP A 934 -42.80 18.50 -48.52
CA TRP A 934 -42.22 18.57 -49.85
C TRP A 934 -43.29 19.08 -50.84
N SER A 935 -43.17 20.38 -51.20
CA SER A 935 -43.65 21.06 -52.41
C SER A 935 -44.84 22.05 -52.34
N GLU A 936 -44.59 23.25 -52.91
CA GLU A 936 -45.44 24.38 -53.32
C GLU A 936 -45.82 25.52 -52.34
N ASP A 937 -45.81 25.37 -51.01
CA ASP A 937 -46.21 26.47 -50.08
C ASP A 937 -45.08 27.03 -49.17
N ILE A 938 -44.04 27.58 -49.80
CA ILE A 938 -42.93 28.28 -49.12
C ILE A 938 -43.42 29.38 -48.15
N TRP A 939 -44.55 30.02 -48.46
CA TRP A 939 -45.11 31.10 -47.64
C TRP A 939 -45.89 30.59 -46.43
N GLY A 940 -46.54 29.44 -46.53
CA GLY A 940 -47.11 28.69 -45.42
C GLY A 940 -46.03 28.31 -44.41
N LEU A 941 -44.98 27.61 -44.88
CA LEU A 941 -43.84 27.20 -44.05
C LEU A 941 -43.16 28.39 -43.36
N ARG A 942 -42.90 29.49 -44.09
CA ARG A 942 -42.34 30.72 -43.49
C ARG A 942 -43.26 31.29 -42.41
N THR A 943 -44.56 31.36 -42.65
CA THR A 943 -45.53 31.91 -41.68
C THR A 943 -45.57 31.07 -40.41
N GLU A 944 -45.54 29.75 -40.55
CA GLU A 944 -45.52 28.81 -39.43
C GLU A 944 -44.25 28.97 -38.59
N LEU A 945 -43.07 28.92 -39.24
CA LEU A 945 -41.78 29.10 -38.56
C LEU A 945 -41.67 30.47 -37.87
N LEU A 946 -42.11 31.56 -38.52
CA LEU A 946 -42.13 32.88 -37.88
C LEU A 946 -43.15 32.99 -36.74
N GLY A 947 -44.26 32.26 -36.80
CA GLY A 947 -45.25 32.20 -35.73
C GLY A 947 -44.73 31.49 -34.48
N GLN A 948 -43.75 30.61 -34.64
CA GLN A 948 -43.08 29.89 -33.56
C GLN A 948 -41.81 30.60 -33.05
N SER A 949 -41.27 31.56 -33.80
CA SER A 949 -40.17 32.42 -33.34
C SER A 949 -40.57 33.23 -32.09
N PRO A 950 -39.69 33.39 -31.08
CA PRO A 950 -38.25 33.08 -31.05
C PRO A 950 -37.92 31.66 -30.52
N TYR A 951 -38.87 30.74 -30.52
CA TYR A 951 -38.76 29.44 -29.84
C TYR A 951 -38.28 28.28 -30.72
N LEU A 952 -37.91 28.53 -31.99
CA LEU A 952 -37.39 27.47 -32.85
C LEU A 952 -36.04 26.97 -32.34
N SER A 953 -35.82 25.66 -32.35
CA SER A 953 -34.53 25.04 -32.03
C SER A 953 -33.51 25.16 -33.16
N GLN A 954 -32.24 24.96 -32.81
CA GLN A 954 -31.16 24.90 -33.78
C GLN A 954 -31.38 23.78 -34.82
N GLU A 955 -31.92 22.64 -34.37
CA GLU A 955 -32.20 21.47 -35.20
C GLU A 955 -33.34 21.72 -36.20
N ALA A 956 -34.42 22.38 -35.76
CA ALA A 956 -35.50 22.78 -36.65
C ALA A 956 -35.00 23.73 -37.76
N ILE A 957 -34.20 24.73 -37.39
CA ILE A 957 -33.66 25.70 -38.37
C ILE A 957 -32.64 25.04 -39.32
N LEU A 958 -31.77 24.16 -38.80
CA LEU A 958 -30.82 23.40 -39.63
C LEU A 958 -31.53 22.45 -40.58
N SER A 959 -32.59 21.76 -40.14
CA SER A 959 -33.37 20.86 -41.00
C SER A 959 -33.94 21.61 -42.22
N VAL A 960 -34.48 22.82 -42.00
CA VAL A 960 -34.97 23.69 -43.08
C VAL A 960 -33.85 24.12 -44.04
N ALA A 961 -32.66 24.40 -43.49
CA ALA A 961 -31.51 24.85 -44.26
C ALA A 961 -30.84 23.72 -45.06
N GLU A 962 -30.69 22.53 -44.47
CA GLU A 962 -30.06 21.35 -45.05
C GLU A 962 -30.91 20.73 -46.17
N GLU A 963 -32.24 20.72 -46.01
CA GLU A 963 -33.19 20.29 -47.04
C GLU A 963 -33.46 21.37 -48.11
N ASN A 964 -32.86 22.56 -47.97
CA ASN A 964 -32.98 23.69 -48.90
C ASN A 964 -34.44 24.12 -49.18
N LEU A 965 -35.27 24.10 -48.14
CA LEU A 965 -36.72 24.37 -48.23
C LEU A 965 -37.06 25.87 -48.34
N LEU A 966 -36.19 26.74 -47.82
CA LEU A 966 -36.33 28.19 -47.89
C LEU A 966 -35.19 28.84 -48.71
N PRO A 967 -35.49 29.84 -49.56
CA PRO A 967 -34.46 30.69 -50.15
C PRO A 967 -33.63 31.42 -49.09
N PRO A 968 -32.36 31.77 -49.37
CA PRO A 968 -31.44 32.41 -48.41
C PRO A 968 -32.00 33.63 -47.67
N ALA A 969 -32.82 34.45 -48.33
CA ALA A 969 -33.43 35.64 -47.72
C ALA A 969 -34.50 35.30 -46.67
N LEU A 970 -35.29 34.24 -46.89
CA LEU A 970 -36.31 33.80 -45.93
C LEU A 970 -35.66 33.02 -44.79
N LEU A 971 -34.64 32.21 -45.08
CA LEU A 971 -33.85 31.55 -44.05
C LEU A 971 -33.17 32.57 -43.12
N LEU A 972 -32.58 33.63 -43.68
CA LEU A 972 -32.03 34.75 -42.90
C LEU A 972 -33.08 35.36 -41.96
N GLU A 973 -34.31 35.55 -42.45
CA GLU A 973 -35.40 36.11 -41.65
C GLU A 973 -35.76 35.20 -40.47
N ILE A 974 -35.85 33.87 -40.69
CA ILE A 974 -36.03 32.89 -39.61
C ILE A 974 -34.87 32.96 -38.61
N CYS A 975 -33.62 32.99 -39.08
CA CYS A 975 -32.45 33.06 -38.22
C CYS A 975 -32.43 34.33 -37.35
N ILE A 976 -32.75 35.51 -37.93
CA ILE A 976 -32.81 36.78 -37.19
C ILE A 976 -33.98 36.79 -36.19
N ALA A 977 -35.09 36.13 -36.49
CA ALA A 977 -36.23 36.01 -35.58
C ALA A 977 -35.99 35.04 -34.42
N ASN A 978 -34.96 34.19 -34.51
CA ASN A 978 -34.56 33.21 -33.50
C ASN A 978 -33.09 33.41 -33.10
N PRO A 979 -32.74 34.59 -32.55
CA PRO A 979 -31.35 34.90 -32.21
C PRO A 979 -30.77 33.91 -31.20
N ASP A 980 -31.57 33.39 -30.25
CA ASP A 980 -31.12 32.44 -29.23
C ASP A 980 -30.63 31.11 -29.82
N ALA A 981 -31.39 30.55 -30.78
CA ALA A 981 -31.04 29.28 -31.44
C ALA A 981 -29.89 29.41 -32.45
N THR A 982 -29.59 30.64 -32.89
CA THR A 982 -28.54 30.90 -33.87
C THR A 982 -27.25 31.42 -33.25
N LYS A 983 -27.21 31.67 -31.93
CA LYS A 983 -26.06 32.18 -31.15
C LYS A 983 -24.97 31.12 -30.92
N ASP A 984 -24.64 30.38 -31.97
CA ASP A 984 -23.59 29.34 -32.02
C ASP A 984 -22.74 29.51 -33.29
N GLU A 985 -21.42 29.67 -33.13
CA GLU A 985 -20.52 29.74 -34.30
C GLU A 985 -20.46 28.41 -35.06
N GLY A 986 -20.70 27.27 -34.39
CA GLY A 986 -20.82 25.97 -35.05
C GLY A 986 -22.01 25.95 -36.02
N PHE A 987 -23.17 26.42 -35.58
CA PHE A 987 -24.36 26.64 -36.39
C PHE A 987 -24.10 27.60 -37.54
N LEU A 988 -23.49 28.76 -37.28
CA LEU A 988 -23.15 29.72 -38.34
C LEU A 988 -22.19 29.10 -39.37
N GLU A 989 -21.23 28.29 -38.94
CA GLU A 989 -20.33 27.60 -39.84
C GLU A 989 -21.10 26.63 -40.74
N LYS A 990 -22.06 25.88 -40.20
CA LYS A 990 -22.95 25.03 -41.01
C LYS A 990 -23.67 25.84 -42.09
N LEU A 991 -24.21 27.02 -41.74
CA LEU A 991 -24.84 27.93 -42.71
C LEU A 991 -23.84 28.55 -43.72
N ARG A 992 -22.57 28.72 -43.35
CA ARG A 992 -21.50 29.28 -44.21
C ARG A 992 -20.96 28.29 -45.25
N CYS A 993 -20.87 26.99 -44.93
CA CYS A 993 -20.14 26.03 -45.78
C CYS A 993 -20.95 24.81 -46.21
N CYS A 994 -21.96 24.43 -45.43
CA CYS A 994 -22.29 23.02 -45.29
C CYS A 994 -23.78 22.71 -45.52
N ILE A 995 -24.54 23.69 -46.00
CA ILE A 995 -25.91 23.55 -46.53
C ILE A 995 -25.92 23.70 -48.07
N PRO A 996 -26.96 23.23 -48.80
CA PRO A 996 -26.99 23.26 -50.27
C PRO A 996 -26.85 24.67 -50.89
N THR A 997 -27.37 25.69 -50.21
CA THR A 997 -27.23 27.11 -50.61
C THR A 997 -26.63 27.93 -49.47
N PRO A 998 -25.28 28.02 -49.36
CA PRO A 998 -24.64 28.71 -48.24
C PRO A 998 -24.97 30.20 -48.16
N LEU A 999 -25.09 30.72 -46.93
CA LEU A 999 -25.35 32.13 -46.69
C LEU A 999 -24.07 32.97 -46.85
N PRO A 1000 -24.10 34.09 -47.60
CA PRO A 1000 -22.95 34.98 -47.73
C PRO A 1000 -22.64 35.70 -46.41
N GLU A 1001 -21.37 36.08 -46.22
CA GLU A 1001 -20.85 36.63 -44.95
C GLU A 1001 -21.64 37.84 -44.39
N TYR A 1002 -22.20 38.69 -45.25
CA TYR A 1002 -23.00 39.81 -44.77
C TYR A 1002 -24.33 39.36 -44.11
N MET A 1003 -24.93 38.26 -44.57
CA MET A 1003 -26.13 37.68 -43.95
C MET A 1003 -25.77 37.04 -42.61
N ILE A 1004 -24.63 36.36 -42.53
CA ILE A 1004 -24.10 35.85 -41.26
C ILE A 1004 -23.89 36.98 -40.25
N ASN A 1005 -23.31 38.10 -40.67
CA ASN A 1005 -23.14 39.28 -39.81
C ASN A 1005 -24.47 39.91 -39.37
N LEU A 1006 -25.53 39.82 -40.18
CA LEU A 1006 -26.88 40.25 -39.78
C LEU A 1006 -27.49 39.31 -38.73
N ILE A 1007 -27.28 38.00 -38.84
CA ILE A 1007 -27.67 37.03 -37.80
C ILE A 1007 -26.93 37.36 -36.50
N LYS A 1008 -25.61 37.58 -36.55
CA LYS A 1008 -24.81 37.97 -35.37
C LYS A 1008 -25.31 39.27 -34.72
N ALA A 1009 -25.68 40.27 -35.52
CA ALA A 1009 -26.22 41.52 -35.01
C ALA A 1009 -27.56 41.33 -34.27
N SER A 1010 -28.33 40.28 -34.60
CA SER A 1010 -29.59 39.98 -33.90
C SER A 1010 -29.39 39.42 -32.48
N TRP A 1011 -28.21 38.89 -32.16
CA TRP A 1011 -27.88 38.27 -30.86
C TRP A 1011 -27.85 39.23 -29.67
N GLU A 1012 -27.85 40.55 -29.94
CA GLU A 1012 -27.95 41.58 -28.91
C GLU A 1012 -29.40 41.76 -28.41
N ASN A 1013 -30.39 41.26 -29.16
CA ASN A 1013 -31.79 41.39 -28.81
C ASN A 1013 -32.20 40.32 -27.82
N LYS A 1014 -32.69 40.77 -26.66
CA LYS A 1014 -33.33 39.90 -25.68
C LYS A 1014 -34.70 39.44 -26.19
N THR A 1015 -34.94 38.13 -26.19
CA THR A 1015 -36.23 37.56 -26.61
C THR A 1015 -37.00 37.01 -25.42
N LEU A 1016 -38.26 36.62 -25.66
CA LEU A 1016 -39.06 35.91 -24.65
C LEU A 1016 -38.48 34.52 -24.32
N ARG A 1017 -37.78 33.88 -25.28
CA ARG A 1017 -37.06 32.63 -25.04
C ARG A 1017 -35.88 32.87 -24.08
N THR A 1018 -35.06 33.88 -24.35
CA THR A 1018 -33.94 34.27 -23.47
C THR A 1018 -34.44 34.50 -22.03
N ASP A 1019 -35.55 35.22 -21.86
CA ASP A 1019 -36.12 35.51 -20.54
C ASP A 1019 -36.57 34.24 -19.78
N MET A 1020 -37.10 33.24 -20.49
CA MET A 1020 -37.52 31.97 -19.89
C MET A 1020 -36.32 31.08 -19.54
N GLU A 1021 -35.35 30.94 -20.43
CA GLU A 1021 -34.11 30.17 -20.18
C GLU A 1021 -33.33 30.73 -18.98
N GLU A 1022 -33.25 32.05 -18.88
CA GLU A 1022 -32.62 32.75 -17.75
C GLU A 1022 -33.36 32.50 -16.42
N GLN A 1023 -34.69 32.56 -16.43
CA GLN A 1023 -35.48 32.27 -15.24
C GLN A 1023 -35.35 30.81 -14.83
N LEU A 1024 -35.35 29.88 -15.79
CA LEU A 1024 -35.11 28.46 -15.53
C LEU A 1024 -33.76 28.22 -14.86
N SER A 1025 -32.69 28.80 -15.43
CA SER A 1025 -31.34 28.71 -14.88
C SER A 1025 -31.26 29.27 -13.45
N ALA A 1026 -31.86 30.45 -13.19
CA ALA A 1026 -31.89 31.04 -11.85
C ALA A 1026 -32.68 30.19 -10.85
N PHE A 1027 -33.84 29.65 -11.25
CA PHE A 1027 -34.69 28.82 -10.40
C PHE A 1027 -34.00 27.50 -10.06
N LYS A 1028 -33.35 26.89 -11.06
CA LYS A 1028 -32.61 25.64 -10.91
C LYS A 1028 -31.38 25.82 -10.01
N THR A 1029 -30.61 26.89 -10.21
CA THR A 1029 -29.49 27.27 -9.32
C THR A 1029 -29.95 27.43 -7.87
N TYR A 1030 -31.04 28.15 -7.63
CA TYR A 1030 -31.58 28.35 -6.28
C TYR A 1030 -32.12 27.05 -5.66
N LYS A 1031 -32.80 26.21 -6.45
CA LYS A 1031 -33.25 24.87 -6.04
C LYS A 1031 -32.07 24.00 -5.61
N ASP A 1032 -31.02 23.93 -6.42
CA ASP A 1032 -29.86 23.10 -6.16
C ASP A 1032 -29.02 23.63 -4.99
N GLU A 1033 -28.96 24.95 -4.78
CA GLU A 1033 -28.38 25.56 -3.59
C GLU A 1033 -29.08 25.06 -2.30
N LEU A 1034 -30.42 25.14 -2.25
CA LEU A 1034 -31.20 24.65 -1.11
C LEU A 1034 -31.04 23.13 -0.90
N PHE A 1035 -30.97 22.38 -2.00
CA PHE A 1035 -30.71 20.94 -1.97
C PHE A 1035 -29.34 20.63 -1.36
N ASN A 1036 -28.29 21.35 -1.77
CA ASN A 1036 -26.95 21.23 -1.21
C ASN A 1036 -26.90 21.62 0.27
N TYR A 1037 -27.68 22.60 0.73
CA TYR A 1037 -27.82 22.89 2.17
C TYR A 1037 -28.44 21.74 2.96
N LEU A 1038 -29.46 21.07 2.40
CA LEU A 1038 -30.04 19.90 3.05
C LEU A 1038 -29.03 18.75 3.11
N THR A 1039 -28.29 18.52 2.02
CA THR A 1039 -27.15 17.60 1.98
C THR A 1039 -26.14 17.92 3.09
N GLU A 1040 -25.80 19.19 3.26
CA GLU A 1040 -24.91 19.70 4.32
C GLU A 1040 -25.43 19.34 5.72
N ILE A 1041 -26.73 19.51 5.98
CA ILE A 1041 -27.34 19.23 7.29
C ILE A 1041 -27.30 17.73 7.58
N MET A 1042 -27.65 16.90 6.61
CA MET A 1042 -27.58 15.43 6.74
C MET A 1042 -26.15 14.96 6.99
N LEU A 1043 -25.19 15.65 6.37
CA LEU A 1043 -23.76 15.40 6.54
C LEU A 1043 -23.19 15.76 7.89
N SER A 1044 -23.80 16.71 8.58
CA SER A 1044 -23.37 17.21 9.88
C SER A 1044 -24.09 16.52 11.05
N ASP A 1045 -24.94 15.51 10.80
CA ASP A 1045 -25.60 14.74 11.86
C ASP A 1045 -24.59 13.85 12.61
N THR A 1046 -24.87 13.61 13.88
CA THR A 1046 -24.14 12.73 14.77
C THR A 1046 -24.24 11.25 14.40
N ILE A 1047 -25.29 10.85 13.68
CA ILE A 1047 -25.49 9.49 13.17
C ILE A 1047 -25.70 9.57 11.66
N TYR A 1048 -24.84 8.91 10.92
CA TYR A 1048 -24.87 8.90 9.47
C TYR A 1048 -25.79 7.78 8.96
N ASP A 1049 -26.99 8.14 8.48
CA ASP A 1049 -27.94 7.21 7.86
C ASP A 1049 -27.80 7.21 6.33
N TYR A 1050 -27.03 6.26 5.82
CA TYR A 1050 -26.78 6.07 4.40
C TYR A 1050 -28.06 5.94 3.58
N SER A 1051 -29.14 5.36 4.12
CA SER A 1051 -30.39 5.17 3.38
C SER A 1051 -31.08 6.50 3.08
N ASN A 1052 -31.13 7.39 4.07
CA ASN A 1052 -31.72 8.72 3.88
C ASN A 1052 -30.92 9.55 2.87
N ILE A 1053 -29.59 9.44 2.91
CA ILE A 1053 -28.71 10.16 1.99
C ILE A 1053 -28.87 9.65 0.56
N ILE A 1054 -28.86 8.32 0.36
CA ILE A 1054 -29.09 7.71 -0.95
C ILE A 1054 -30.46 8.15 -1.50
N ASN A 1055 -31.51 8.14 -0.67
CA ASN A 1055 -32.84 8.61 -1.08
C ASN A 1055 -32.85 10.10 -1.46
N HIS A 1056 -32.20 10.96 -0.66
CA HIS A 1056 -32.07 12.38 -0.94
C HIS A 1056 -31.38 12.61 -2.28
N LEU A 1057 -30.19 12.02 -2.49
CA LEU A 1057 -29.43 12.09 -3.74
C LEU A 1057 -30.24 11.60 -4.94
N GLY A 1058 -30.90 10.44 -4.81
CA GLY A 1058 -31.73 9.88 -5.86
C GLY A 1058 -32.91 10.75 -6.27
N THR A 1059 -33.36 11.70 -5.43
CA THR A 1059 -34.44 12.64 -5.81
C THR A 1059 -33.97 13.76 -6.75
N ARG A 1060 -32.69 14.15 -6.71
CA ARG A 1060 -32.08 15.07 -7.68
C ARG A 1060 -31.54 14.30 -8.88
N GLY A 1061 -30.83 13.20 -8.63
CA GLY A 1061 -30.37 12.25 -9.64
C GLY A 1061 -29.38 12.85 -10.65
N SER A 1062 -28.52 13.78 -10.24
CA SER A 1062 -27.47 14.29 -11.13
C SER A 1062 -26.38 13.24 -11.37
N TYR A 1063 -25.54 13.44 -12.39
CA TYR A 1063 -24.41 12.55 -12.67
C TYR A 1063 -23.53 12.35 -11.41
N SER A 1064 -23.24 13.44 -10.70
CA SER A 1064 -22.46 13.44 -9.46
C SER A 1064 -23.16 12.70 -8.30
N ASP A 1065 -24.50 12.75 -8.23
CA ASP A 1065 -25.29 12.05 -7.21
C ASP A 1065 -25.17 10.53 -7.37
N TYR A 1066 -25.31 10.01 -8.59
CA TYR A 1066 -25.20 8.58 -8.86
C TYR A 1066 -23.78 8.04 -8.66
N LEU A 1067 -22.74 8.80 -9.03
CA LEU A 1067 -21.36 8.45 -8.67
C LEU A 1067 -21.19 8.39 -7.15
N SER A 1068 -21.72 9.37 -6.43
CA SER A 1068 -21.68 9.39 -4.96
C SER A 1068 -22.42 8.18 -4.35
N MET A 1069 -23.54 7.75 -4.94
CA MET A 1069 -24.30 6.57 -4.54
C MET A 1069 -23.54 5.27 -4.83
N ALA A 1070 -22.89 5.15 -6.01
CA ALA A 1070 -22.04 4.02 -6.35
C ALA A 1070 -20.89 3.86 -5.35
N GLU A 1071 -20.27 4.97 -4.95
CA GLU A 1071 -19.20 4.97 -3.94
C GLU A 1071 -19.66 4.55 -2.56
N ILE A 1072 -20.84 5.00 -2.12
CA ILE A 1072 -21.44 4.54 -0.86
C ILE A 1072 -21.60 3.02 -0.89
N ALA A 1073 -22.07 2.45 -2.01
CA ALA A 1073 -22.20 1.01 -2.18
C ALA A 1073 -20.84 0.28 -2.18
N ILE A 1074 -19.82 0.82 -2.87
CA ILE A 1074 -18.45 0.26 -2.86
C ILE A 1074 -17.85 0.23 -1.44
N ASN A 1075 -18.10 1.25 -0.61
CA ASN A 1075 -17.61 1.27 0.77
C ASN A 1075 -18.36 0.33 1.71
N GLN A 1076 -19.57 -0.08 1.32
CA GLN A 1076 -20.37 -1.10 2.01
C GLN A 1076 -20.06 -2.51 1.48
N ASP A 1077 -19.08 -2.63 0.58
CA ASP A 1077 -18.73 -3.84 -0.17
C ASP A 1077 -19.96 -4.44 -0.93
N ASP A 1078 -20.88 -3.58 -1.36
CA ASP A 1078 -22.04 -3.91 -2.21
C ASP A 1078 -21.77 -3.54 -3.68
N PHE A 1079 -20.95 -4.36 -4.34
CA PHE A 1079 -20.47 -4.10 -5.69
C PHE A 1079 -21.57 -4.23 -6.77
N ASP A 1080 -22.59 -5.06 -6.53
CA ASP A 1080 -23.74 -5.22 -7.43
C ASP A 1080 -24.56 -3.92 -7.47
N GLN A 1081 -24.86 -3.35 -6.31
CA GLN A 1081 -25.59 -2.10 -6.21
C GLN A 1081 -24.77 -0.92 -6.78
N ALA A 1082 -23.45 -0.93 -6.59
CA ALA A 1082 -22.56 0.06 -7.19
C ALA A 1082 -22.64 0.04 -8.73
N ASN A 1083 -22.53 -1.14 -9.34
CA ASN A 1083 -22.66 -1.30 -10.80
C ASN A 1083 -24.04 -0.89 -11.31
N LEU A 1084 -25.13 -1.18 -10.57
CA LEU A 1084 -26.47 -0.74 -10.95
C LEU A 1084 -26.59 0.78 -11.05
N TYR A 1085 -25.96 1.54 -10.15
CA TYR A 1085 -25.96 3.00 -10.24
C TYR A 1085 -25.16 3.51 -11.45
N LEU A 1086 -24.05 2.85 -11.80
CA LEU A 1086 -23.28 3.18 -13.01
C LEU A 1086 -24.06 2.84 -14.29
N ASP A 1087 -24.78 1.71 -14.32
CA ASP A 1087 -25.64 1.33 -15.44
C ASP A 1087 -26.75 2.36 -15.68
N ILE A 1088 -27.30 2.97 -14.62
CA ILE A 1088 -28.29 4.05 -14.74
C ILE A 1088 -27.69 5.26 -15.47
N LEU A 1089 -26.44 5.63 -15.18
CA LEU A 1089 -25.74 6.74 -15.86
C LEU A 1089 -25.49 6.44 -17.35
N GLU A 1090 -25.05 5.22 -17.66
CA GLU A 1090 -24.81 4.79 -19.05
C GLU A 1090 -26.11 4.70 -19.88
N ASN A 1091 -27.24 4.34 -19.26
CA ASN A 1091 -28.50 4.14 -19.97
C ASN A 1091 -29.40 5.39 -20.05
N ASN A 1092 -29.26 6.36 -19.15
CA ASN A 1092 -30.11 7.56 -19.11
C ASN A 1092 -29.57 8.76 -19.92
N SER A 1093 -28.34 8.71 -20.44
CA SER A 1093 -27.72 9.81 -21.18
C SER A 1093 -27.78 9.54 -22.69
N GLU A 1094 -28.49 10.38 -23.44
CA GLU A 1094 -28.61 10.23 -24.91
C GLU A 1094 -27.27 10.41 -25.66
N LYS A 1095 -26.20 10.85 -24.96
CA LYS A 1095 -24.76 10.73 -25.28
C LYS A 1095 -23.92 11.14 -24.06
N LEU A 1096 -23.16 10.22 -23.46
CA LEU A 1096 -22.08 10.57 -22.52
C LEU A 1096 -20.96 11.33 -23.24
N SER A 1097 -20.34 12.31 -22.57
CA SER A 1097 -19.05 12.83 -23.03
C SER A 1097 -17.95 11.78 -22.95
N GLU A 1098 -16.88 11.94 -23.72
CA GLU A 1098 -15.71 11.05 -23.67
C GLU A 1098 -15.10 11.00 -22.25
N GLU A 1099 -15.11 12.11 -21.52
CA GLU A 1099 -14.59 12.18 -20.15
C GLU A 1099 -15.48 11.45 -19.12
N GLU A 1100 -16.80 11.53 -19.24
CA GLU A 1100 -17.73 10.81 -18.38
C GLU A 1100 -17.67 9.31 -18.62
N ALA A 1101 -17.60 8.88 -19.88
CA ALA A 1101 -17.42 7.48 -20.23
C ALA A 1101 -16.11 6.91 -19.66
N LEU A 1102 -15.01 7.66 -19.74
CA LEU A 1102 -13.72 7.28 -19.14
C LEU A 1102 -13.77 7.23 -17.61
N GLU A 1103 -14.52 8.12 -16.97
CA GLU A 1103 -14.69 8.09 -15.52
C GLU A 1103 -15.53 6.90 -15.05
N ILE A 1104 -16.63 6.58 -15.74
CA ILE A 1104 -17.43 5.37 -15.43
C ILE A 1104 -16.58 4.12 -15.63
N ALA A 1105 -15.80 4.03 -16.72
CA ALA A 1105 -14.88 2.92 -16.94
C ALA A 1105 -13.86 2.80 -15.80
N SER A 1106 -13.28 3.92 -15.36
CA SER A 1106 -12.35 3.96 -14.23
C SER A 1106 -12.97 3.48 -12.92
N PHE A 1107 -14.24 3.78 -12.67
CA PHE A 1107 -14.99 3.23 -11.54
C PHE A 1107 -15.17 1.72 -11.62
N ARG A 1108 -15.52 1.19 -12.80
CA ARG A 1108 -15.68 -0.25 -13.02
C ARG A 1108 -14.38 -1.01 -12.83
N ASP A 1109 -13.26 -0.46 -13.31
CA ASP A 1109 -11.93 -1.05 -13.08
C ASP A 1109 -11.60 -1.14 -11.58
N TYR A 1110 -11.90 -0.08 -10.82
CA TYR A 1110 -11.71 -0.08 -9.37
C TYR A 1110 -12.63 -1.09 -8.66
N ILE A 1111 -13.91 -1.17 -9.05
CA ILE A 1111 -14.86 -2.14 -8.51
C ILE A 1111 -14.33 -3.57 -8.72
N ALA A 1112 -13.86 -3.89 -9.93
CA ALA A 1112 -13.34 -5.22 -10.25
C ALA A 1112 -12.14 -5.61 -9.37
N ILE A 1113 -11.23 -4.66 -9.09
CA ILE A 1113 -10.08 -4.89 -8.19
C ILE A 1113 -10.55 -5.14 -6.76
N ARG A 1114 -11.49 -4.31 -6.26
CA ARG A 1114 -12.04 -4.44 -4.91
C ARG A 1114 -12.82 -5.73 -4.71
N GLU A 1115 -13.62 -6.11 -5.70
CA GLU A 1115 -14.39 -7.36 -5.71
C GLU A 1115 -13.45 -8.57 -5.69
N SER A 1116 -12.38 -8.56 -6.50
CA SER A 1116 -11.36 -9.63 -6.49
C SER A 1116 -10.71 -9.77 -5.11
N LEU A 1117 -10.29 -8.66 -4.50
CA LEU A 1117 -9.68 -8.67 -3.16
C LEU A 1117 -10.65 -9.21 -2.09
N PHE A 1118 -11.92 -8.79 -2.17
CA PHE A 1118 -12.97 -9.25 -1.27
C PHE A 1118 -13.21 -10.76 -1.39
N LEU A 1119 -13.30 -11.30 -2.61
CA LEU A 1119 -13.50 -12.73 -2.88
C LEU A 1119 -12.30 -13.58 -2.42
N ASP A 1120 -11.08 -13.07 -2.59
CA ASP A 1120 -9.85 -13.77 -2.22
C ASP A 1120 -9.51 -13.66 -0.72
N SER A 1121 -10.30 -12.90 0.06
CA SER A 1121 -9.97 -12.54 1.45
C SER A 1121 -8.57 -11.93 1.60
N THR A 1122 -8.11 -11.25 0.56
CA THR A 1122 -6.79 -10.60 0.51
C THR A 1122 -6.93 -9.10 0.71
N THR A 1123 -5.89 -8.48 1.27
CA THR A 1123 -5.85 -7.03 1.47
C THR A 1123 -5.01 -6.37 0.39
N ILE A 1124 -5.15 -5.05 0.22
CA ILE A 1124 -4.29 -4.24 -0.68
C ILE A 1124 -2.79 -4.38 -0.39
N TYR A 1125 -2.39 -4.91 0.77
CA TYR A 1125 -0.97 -5.14 1.13
C TYR A 1125 -0.45 -6.52 0.72
N GLN A 1126 -1.32 -7.37 0.18
CA GLN A 1126 -1.01 -8.69 -0.37
C GLN A 1126 -1.06 -8.70 -1.90
N LEU A 1127 -1.19 -7.52 -2.51
CA LEU A 1127 -1.14 -7.37 -3.96
C LEU A 1127 0.21 -7.85 -4.49
N ASP A 1128 0.17 -8.68 -5.53
CA ASP A 1128 1.38 -9.10 -6.22
C ASP A 1128 1.94 -7.97 -7.09
N SER A 1129 3.16 -8.15 -7.60
CA SER A 1129 3.82 -7.12 -8.41
C SER A 1129 3.09 -6.79 -9.71
N THR A 1130 2.25 -7.68 -10.23
CA THR A 1130 1.44 -7.46 -11.43
C THR A 1130 0.21 -6.62 -11.10
N GLN A 1131 -0.44 -6.89 -9.98
CA GLN A 1131 -1.58 -6.12 -9.49
C GLN A 1131 -1.15 -4.71 -9.06
N ILE A 1132 0.00 -4.57 -8.38
CA ILE A 1132 0.59 -3.26 -8.05
C ILE A 1132 0.91 -2.48 -9.32
N ALA A 1133 1.60 -3.08 -10.30
CA ALA A 1133 1.93 -2.41 -11.55
C ALA A 1133 0.68 -2.01 -12.34
N SER A 1134 -0.39 -2.81 -12.28
CA SER A 1134 -1.68 -2.49 -12.89
C SER A 1134 -2.29 -1.26 -12.20
N LEU A 1135 -2.40 -1.26 -10.87
CA LEU A 1135 -2.88 -0.11 -10.09
C LEU A 1135 -2.03 1.14 -10.31
N GLU A 1136 -0.70 1.04 -10.36
CA GLU A 1136 0.18 2.17 -10.66
C GLU A 1136 -0.04 2.71 -12.08
N THR A 1137 -0.30 1.83 -13.06
CA THR A 1137 -0.65 2.22 -14.42
C THR A 1137 -2.02 2.91 -14.47
N TYR A 1138 -2.99 2.43 -13.70
CA TYR A 1138 -4.31 3.04 -13.60
C TYR A 1138 -4.29 4.39 -12.85
N ALA A 1139 -3.60 4.45 -11.70
CA ALA A 1139 -3.42 5.67 -10.92
C ALA A 1139 -2.60 6.75 -11.66
N SER A 1140 -1.76 6.34 -12.63
CA SER A 1140 -1.06 7.27 -13.52
C SER A 1140 -1.88 7.73 -14.73
N SER A 1141 -3.08 7.15 -14.96
CA SER A 1141 -3.98 7.52 -16.05
C SER A 1141 -5.00 8.60 -15.63
N ASN A 1142 -4.65 9.88 -15.85
CA ASN A 1142 -5.50 11.08 -15.77
C ASN A 1142 -6.27 11.34 -14.44
N ASN A 1143 -6.85 12.54 -14.30
CA ASN A 1143 -7.46 13.09 -13.07
C ASN A 1143 -8.82 12.45 -12.68
N TYR A 1144 -9.14 11.23 -13.11
CA TYR A 1144 -10.47 10.63 -12.91
C TYR A 1144 -10.64 10.06 -11.49
N ARG A 1145 -11.89 10.02 -11.02
CA ARG A 1145 -12.24 9.56 -9.66
C ARG A 1145 -11.83 8.12 -9.36
N GLY A 1146 -12.01 7.19 -10.31
CA GLY A 1146 -11.57 5.80 -10.17
C GLY A 1146 -10.04 5.64 -10.13
N ALA A 1147 -9.28 6.50 -10.81
CA ALA A 1147 -7.83 6.53 -10.73
C ALA A 1147 -7.31 7.10 -9.40
N ILE A 1148 -8.08 8.00 -8.76
CA ILE A 1148 -7.81 8.47 -7.38
C ILE A 1148 -8.14 7.37 -6.34
N LEU A 1149 -9.04 6.43 -6.67
CA LEU A 1149 -9.38 5.26 -5.82
C LEU A 1149 -8.31 4.17 -5.83
N ALA A 1150 -7.70 3.95 -7.00
CA ALA A 1150 -6.58 3.03 -7.22
C ALA A 1150 -5.30 3.53 -6.52
#